data_AF-A0A9D8T3B6-F1
#
_entry.id   AF-A0A9D8T3B6-F1
#
_cell.length_a   1.000
_cell.length_b   1.000
_cell.length_c   1.000
_cell.angle_alpha   90.00
_cell.angle_beta   90.00
_cell.angle_gamma   90.00
#
_symmetry.space_group_name_H-M   'P 1'
#
loop_
_entity.id
_entity.type
_entity.pdbx_description
1 polymer ?
#
loop_
_entity_poly.entity_id
_entity_poly.type
_entity_poly.pdbx_seq_one_letter_code
_entity_poly.pdbx_strand_id
1 'polypeptide(L)'
;KVYQCDLKQNGITDFGKLQELDGCFKQDPHPALECFCNGERLELSRWPKTGFLRPKSLVQAGEFGGLTSILEYDSPRHERWINAEELWLFGYFHWLWADATIKVETIDPEKKLLIMEHAYTTPCGGMDNTQGITYYAFNLLEELSEPGEYYLRRSTGILYFIPPCPIEEVTLEIGMFDQEMICAERTEKLTIRDLDFDTGRLNGLVIRNCNDILIAGCEISRFAGIGLYVRDSLRCRIVDNDIHSLGRTAIDIRCETNRETLTPEENEIRNNHLHDTGKLVHTYTPPLRIFGCGNIIANNTMYNCPSSAIRIDGNDMIVEYNDIHSVDLESDDQGATDTMGNPTYRGLVFRYNYIHEIGKRYSEKVVCGAAGIRLDDMISGAEIYGNIFERCSNGHFGAVQMNSGRDNRIHNNLFFDCRYAISGGWSPYNRHFINMRNGNSNSAFYFNELYLTRYPELKNVMDWNGTNYVEKNVLCLCGDQHWAAGCKTTFGENLVLRELNLTLEEAQERGRKEIGYKPLDLKKVGAVYHGGCRWKEGSGKVESQPMDWKQEVAPIPICGDAVISNEWKVFGTFTETDPLPTVGELKTIPESLTLNGKTVPAQCVTTENGVLDLSTVLKGSGEKRAVWVFTTLETASGVSTIGCGFDWWGTLWIDGKEIYSTGEDGNGASPVTAFNHCCNVALTPGRHVVAVRLLTGALAATLAVSGAAGLRNEWNRTYWWLAQ
;
A
#
# COMPACT_ATOMS: atom_id res chain seq x y z
N LYS A 1 26.66 -33.92 -3.52
CA LYS A 1 27.94 -33.80 -4.27
C LYS A 1 28.13 -32.33 -4.59
N VAL A 2 29.35 -31.80 -4.53
CA VAL A 2 29.64 -30.45 -5.02
C VAL A 2 29.99 -30.55 -6.50
N TYR A 3 29.38 -29.70 -7.32
CA TYR A 3 29.67 -29.56 -8.74
C TYR A 3 30.40 -28.25 -8.97
N GLN A 4 31.23 -28.20 -10.01
CA GLN A 4 31.92 -26.98 -10.41
C GLN A 4 31.73 -26.69 -11.89
N CYS A 5 31.67 -25.42 -12.25
CA CYS A 5 31.56 -24.93 -13.61
C CYS A 5 32.57 -23.80 -13.83
N ASP A 6 33.28 -23.84 -14.95
CA ASP A 6 34.10 -22.72 -15.40
C ASP A 6 33.23 -21.74 -16.19
N LEU A 7 32.91 -20.60 -15.58
CA LEU A 7 32.02 -19.60 -16.18
C LEU A 7 32.64 -18.97 -17.44
N LYS A 8 33.97 -18.84 -17.49
CA LYS A 8 34.67 -18.25 -18.66
C LYS A 8 34.54 -19.14 -19.88
N GLN A 9 34.57 -20.46 -19.69
CA GLN A 9 34.32 -21.42 -20.78
C GLN A 9 32.89 -21.34 -21.33
N ASN A 10 31.96 -20.78 -20.55
CA ASN A 10 30.57 -20.55 -20.94
C ASN A 10 30.30 -19.10 -21.38
N GLY A 11 31.35 -18.31 -21.65
CA GLY A 11 31.22 -16.93 -22.15
C GLY A 11 30.87 -15.89 -21.07
N ILE A 12 30.85 -16.28 -19.79
CA ILE A 12 30.58 -15.39 -18.66
C ILE A 12 31.92 -14.90 -18.10
N THR A 13 32.23 -13.63 -18.32
CA THR A 13 33.51 -13.02 -17.91
C THR A 13 33.34 -11.90 -16.90
N ASP A 14 32.13 -11.40 -16.71
CA ASP A 14 31.80 -10.41 -15.68
C ASP A 14 31.07 -11.07 -14.52
N PHE A 15 31.74 -11.11 -13.37
CA PHE A 15 31.28 -11.77 -12.14
C PHE A 15 30.63 -10.79 -11.15
N GLY A 16 30.50 -9.52 -11.53
CA GLY A 16 30.11 -8.45 -10.61
C GLY A 16 31.10 -8.31 -9.44
N LYS A 17 30.70 -7.56 -8.42
CA LYS A 17 31.47 -7.41 -7.17
C LYS A 17 30.52 -7.49 -5.99
N LEU A 18 30.97 -8.11 -4.90
CA LEU A 18 30.33 -7.90 -3.61
C LEU A 18 30.75 -6.52 -3.08
N GLN A 19 29.80 -5.85 -2.43
CA GLN A 19 29.99 -4.50 -1.90
C GLN A 19 29.28 -4.36 -0.56
N GLU A 20 29.63 -3.31 0.16
CA GLU A 20 28.84 -2.85 1.30
C GLU A 20 27.49 -2.35 0.81
N LEU A 21 26.44 -2.97 1.31
CA LEU A 21 25.05 -2.61 1.12
C LEU A 21 24.48 -2.26 2.49
N ASP A 22 23.53 -1.33 2.54
CA ASP A 22 22.85 -0.92 3.75
C ASP A 22 21.40 -0.57 3.41
N GLY A 23 20.44 -1.21 4.09
CA GLY A 23 19.01 -1.01 3.87
C GLY A 23 18.51 0.41 4.16
N CYS A 24 19.26 1.22 4.90
CA CYS A 24 18.88 2.57 5.31
C CYS A 24 19.62 3.67 4.53
N PHE A 25 20.93 3.50 4.31
CA PHE A 25 21.80 4.62 3.95
C PHE A 25 22.55 4.45 2.62
N LYS A 26 22.75 3.22 2.14
CA LYS A 26 23.46 2.93 0.88
C LYS A 26 22.64 1.94 0.03
N GLN A 27 21.55 2.44 -0.54
CA GLN A 27 20.64 1.66 -1.39
C GLN A 27 21.01 1.75 -2.88
N ASP A 28 22.25 2.01 -3.30
CA ASP A 28 22.56 2.03 -4.75
C ASP A 28 22.74 0.61 -5.29
N PRO A 29 22.11 0.24 -6.42
CA PRO A 29 22.19 -1.10 -6.97
C PRO A 29 23.53 -1.26 -7.66
N HIS A 30 24.48 -1.91 -6.98
CA HIS A 30 25.62 -2.47 -7.69
C HIS A 30 25.38 -3.96 -7.97
N PRO A 31 25.48 -4.37 -9.24
CA PRO A 31 25.14 -5.72 -9.66
C PRO A 31 26.14 -6.73 -9.09
N ALA A 32 25.70 -7.52 -8.11
CA ALA A 32 26.35 -8.79 -7.77
C ALA A 32 25.77 -9.88 -8.67
N LEU A 33 26.61 -10.84 -9.08
CA LEU A 33 26.16 -11.98 -9.88
C LEU A 33 25.26 -12.89 -9.02
N GLU A 34 24.04 -13.13 -9.48
CA GLU A 34 23.08 -14.05 -8.89
C GLU A 34 22.97 -15.33 -9.74
N CYS A 35 22.80 -16.48 -9.07
CA CYS A 35 22.64 -17.78 -9.72
C CYS A 35 21.23 -18.33 -9.44
N PHE A 36 20.61 -18.92 -10.46
CA PHE A 36 19.29 -19.55 -10.36
C PHE A 36 19.36 -20.99 -10.86
N CYS A 37 18.65 -21.91 -10.21
CA CYS A 37 18.54 -23.31 -10.61
C CYS A 37 17.08 -23.62 -10.90
N ASN A 38 16.76 -23.92 -12.17
CA ASN A 38 15.39 -24.19 -12.63
C ASN A 38 14.41 -23.05 -12.26
N GLY A 39 14.82 -21.79 -12.45
CA GLY A 39 14.04 -20.62 -12.07
C GLY A 39 14.17 -20.20 -10.60
N GLU A 40 14.62 -21.07 -9.70
CA GLU A 40 14.73 -20.78 -8.26
C GLU A 40 16.07 -20.15 -7.92
N ARG A 41 16.08 -19.11 -7.08
CA ARG A 41 17.29 -18.44 -6.61
C ARG A 41 18.15 -19.38 -5.76
N LEU A 42 19.45 -19.45 -6.07
CA LEU A 42 20.43 -20.11 -5.20
C LEU A 42 20.96 -19.12 -4.16
N GLU A 43 21.35 -19.66 -3.00
CA GLU A 43 21.88 -18.88 -1.89
C GLU A 43 23.41 -18.90 -1.90
N LEU A 44 24.05 -17.76 -1.61
CA LEU A 44 25.49 -17.76 -1.36
C LEU A 44 25.76 -18.61 -0.11
N SER A 45 26.78 -19.47 -0.20
CA SER A 45 27.18 -20.31 0.91
C SER A 45 27.49 -19.45 2.15
N ARG A 46 26.84 -19.80 3.26
CA ARG A 46 26.91 -19.02 4.49
C ARG A 46 27.01 -19.85 5.75
N TRP A 47 27.36 -19.20 6.86
CA TRP A 47 27.29 -19.74 8.20
C TRP A 47 26.78 -18.70 9.22
N PRO A 48 25.82 -19.08 10.08
CA PRO A 48 25.09 -20.35 10.10
C PRO A 48 24.19 -20.50 8.86
N LYS A 49 23.69 -21.72 8.64
CA LYS A 49 22.77 -22.03 7.53
C LYS A 49 21.42 -21.35 7.66
N THR A 50 21.00 -21.11 8.90
CA THR A 50 19.75 -20.45 9.28
C THR A 50 20.02 -19.53 10.45
N GLY A 51 19.35 -18.37 10.47
CA GLY A 51 19.50 -17.37 11.53
C GLY A 51 20.87 -16.66 11.51
N PHE A 52 21.30 -16.21 12.69
CA PHE A 52 22.46 -15.34 12.86
C PHE A 52 23.35 -15.80 14.03
N LEU A 53 24.65 -15.54 13.92
CA LEU A 53 25.61 -15.55 15.02
C LEU A 53 25.44 -14.30 15.90
N ARG A 54 26.02 -14.36 17.09
CA ARG A 54 26.28 -13.20 17.94
C ARG A 54 27.78 -13.12 18.24
N PRO A 55 28.37 -11.92 18.28
CA PRO A 55 29.74 -11.79 18.77
C PRO A 55 29.78 -12.09 20.28
N LYS A 56 30.94 -12.54 20.76
CA LYS A 56 31.22 -12.65 22.19
C LYS A 56 31.23 -11.26 22.83
N SER A 57 31.87 -10.30 22.17
CA SER A 57 31.90 -8.89 22.59
C SER A 57 32.15 -7.95 21.41
N LEU A 58 31.71 -6.70 21.54
CA LEU A 58 32.13 -5.60 20.68
C LEU A 58 33.41 -5.00 21.25
N VAL A 59 34.54 -5.17 20.55
CA VAL A 59 35.86 -4.69 21.00
C VAL A 59 36.06 -3.24 20.59
N GLN A 60 35.65 -2.89 19.38
CA GLN A 60 35.77 -1.54 18.84
C GLN A 60 34.60 -1.24 17.89
N ALA A 61 33.84 -0.18 18.18
CA ALA A 61 32.67 0.21 17.38
C ALA A 61 33.04 0.63 15.95
N GLY A 62 34.19 1.26 15.79
CA GLY A 62 34.60 1.96 14.58
C GLY A 62 34.12 3.41 14.57
N GLU A 63 34.95 4.31 14.04
CA GLU A 63 34.64 5.75 13.94
C GLU A 63 35.02 6.30 12.56
N PHE A 64 34.31 7.33 12.13
CA PHE A 64 34.55 8.00 10.86
C PHE A 64 35.98 8.59 10.85
N GLY A 65 36.85 8.07 9.96
CA GLY A 65 38.17 8.65 9.70
C GLY A 65 39.37 8.07 10.47
N GLY A 66 39.29 6.87 11.07
CA GLY A 66 40.55 6.21 11.47
C GLY A 66 40.53 4.87 12.20
N LEU A 67 39.41 4.45 12.80
CA LEU A 67 39.36 3.21 13.58
C LEU A 67 38.38 2.23 12.96
N THR A 68 38.85 1.06 12.54
CA THR A 68 37.99 -0.02 11.99
C THR A 68 37.07 -0.62 13.06
N SER A 69 36.03 -1.35 12.66
CA SER A 69 35.19 -2.09 13.60
C SER A 69 35.80 -3.46 13.93
N ILE A 70 35.73 -3.87 15.20
CA ILE A 70 36.32 -5.13 15.69
C ILE A 70 35.34 -5.87 16.59
N LEU A 71 35.08 -7.14 16.26
CA LEU A 71 34.26 -8.05 17.05
C LEU A 71 35.13 -9.18 17.63
N GLU A 72 34.86 -9.59 18.86
CA GLU A 72 35.42 -10.81 19.43
C GLU A 72 34.45 -11.98 19.14
N TYR A 73 34.98 -13.12 18.69
CA TYR A 73 34.21 -14.35 18.50
C TYR A 73 34.56 -15.41 19.56
N ASP A 74 33.68 -16.38 19.78
CA ASP A 74 33.88 -17.46 20.76
C ASP A 74 33.92 -18.87 20.15
N SER A 75 33.59 -19.00 18.86
CA SER A 75 33.55 -20.29 18.16
C SER A 75 34.78 -20.51 17.27
N PRO A 76 35.46 -21.68 17.35
CA PRO A 76 36.57 -22.02 16.46
C PRO A 76 36.14 -22.19 14.99
N ARG A 77 34.82 -22.16 14.70
CA ARG A 77 34.32 -22.18 13.31
C ARG A 77 34.89 -21.02 12.48
N HIS A 78 35.06 -19.84 13.08
CA HIS A 78 35.62 -18.65 12.41
C HIS A 78 37.03 -18.89 11.87
N GLU A 79 37.81 -19.74 12.53
CA GLU A 79 39.20 -20.04 12.15
C GLU A 79 39.27 -20.81 10.81
N ARG A 80 38.16 -21.41 10.35
CA ARG A 80 38.08 -22.01 9.01
C ARG A 80 38.23 -20.97 7.90
N TRP A 81 37.88 -19.71 8.16
CA TRP A 81 37.77 -18.67 7.14
C TRP A 81 39.02 -17.78 7.04
N ILE A 82 40.10 -18.10 7.77
CA ILE A 82 41.35 -17.32 7.80
C ILE A 82 41.94 -17.09 6.40
N ASN A 83 41.76 -18.05 5.49
CA ASN A 83 42.28 -18.00 4.12
C ASN A 83 41.19 -17.74 3.07
N ALA A 84 39.99 -17.32 3.47
CA ALA A 84 38.92 -17.01 2.54
C ALA A 84 39.29 -15.79 1.69
N GLU A 85 39.11 -15.87 0.36
CA GLU A 85 39.48 -14.77 -0.56
C GLU A 85 38.58 -13.54 -0.40
N GLU A 86 37.29 -13.74 -0.12
CA GLU A 86 36.28 -12.69 -0.02
C GLU A 86 35.29 -13.03 1.11
N LEU A 87 35.70 -12.83 2.37
CA LEU A 87 34.85 -13.02 3.54
C LEU A 87 34.00 -11.77 3.81
N TRP A 88 32.68 -11.95 3.81
CA TRP A 88 31.71 -10.91 4.11
C TRP A 88 30.80 -11.30 5.27
N LEU A 89 30.37 -10.31 6.04
CA LEU A 89 29.30 -10.43 7.03
C LEU A 89 28.06 -9.73 6.50
N PHE A 90 26.88 -10.33 6.72
CA PHE A 90 25.60 -9.65 6.63
C PHE A 90 24.95 -9.65 8.02
N GLY A 91 24.34 -8.55 8.42
CA GLY A 91 23.57 -8.51 9.65
C GLY A 91 23.24 -7.12 10.17
N TYR A 92 22.95 -7.05 11.45
CA TYR A 92 22.52 -5.85 12.16
C TYR A 92 23.59 -5.48 13.19
N PHE A 93 24.24 -4.34 12.99
CA PHE A 93 25.45 -3.96 13.73
C PHE A 93 25.26 -2.81 14.73
N HIS A 94 24.11 -2.14 14.71
CA HIS A 94 23.76 -1.10 15.69
C HIS A 94 22.26 -1.20 16.03
N TRP A 95 21.42 -1.01 15.03
CA TRP A 95 19.97 -1.09 15.14
C TRP A 95 19.44 -2.30 14.39
N LEU A 96 18.42 -2.96 14.93
CA LEU A 96 17.81 -4.14 14.30
C LEU A 96 16.83 -3.80 13.15
N TRP A 97 16.66 -2.52 12.83
CA TRP A 97 15.98 -2.04 11.62
C TRP A 97 16.96 -1.68 10.48
N ALA A 98 18.27 -1.73 10.71
CA ALA A 98 19.30 -1.35 9.74
C ALA A 98 20.25 -2.52 9.48
N ASP A 99 19.98 -3.29 8.42
CA ASP A 99 20.89 -4.32 7.95
C ASP A 99 22.05 -3.70 7.16
N ALA A 100 23.18 -4.40 7.16
CA ALA A 100 24.31 -4.07 6.30
C ALA A 100 25.12 -5.31 5.91
N THR A 101 25.87 -5.19 4.82
CA THR A 101 27.01 -6.06 4.51
C THR A 101 28.33 -5.35 4.81
N ILE A 102 29.26 -6.07 5.45
CA ILE A 102 30.57 -5.53 5.83
C ILE A 102 31.65 -6.55 5.47
N LYS A 103 32.72 -6.09 4.83
CA LYS A 103 33.86 -6.94 4.48
C LYS A 103 34.79 -7.13 5.67
N VAL A 104 35.26 -8.36 5.86
CA VAL A 104 36.26 -8.70 6.86
C VAL A 104 37.65 -8.61 6.21
N GLU A 105 38.57 -7.88 6.83
CA GLU A 105 39.96 -7.80 6.39
C GLU A 105 40.75 -9.01 6.86
N THR A 106 40.61 -9.35 8.14
CA THR A 106 41.38 -10.45 8.74
C THR A 106 40.73 -11.03 9.98
N ILE A 107 41.12 -12.27 10.31
CA ILE A 107 40.77 -12.99 11.52
C ILE A 107 42.05 -13.22 12.32
N ASP A 108 42.11 -12.74 13.57
CA ASP A 108 43.19 -13.03 14.52
C ASP A 108 42.77 -14.22 15.40
N PRO A 109 43.26 -15.45 15.14
CA PRO A 109 42.86 -16.63 15.91
C PRO A 109 43.42 -16.67 17.33
N GLU A 110 44.54 -16.00 17.60
CA GLU A 110 45.14 -15.98 18.94
C GLU A 110 44.29 -15.12 19.89
N LYS A 111 43.81 -13.98 19.40
CA LYS A 111 42.96 -13.05 20.17
C LYS A 111 41.46 -13.27 19.93
N LYS A 112 41.10 -14.14 18.99
CA LYS A 112 39.73 -14.40 18.54
C LYS A 112 39.00 -13.16 18.04
N LEU A 113 39.64 -12.39 17.17
CA LEU A 113 39.08 -11.15 16.63
C LEU A 113 38.69 -11.29 15.16
N LEU A 114 37.52 -10.75 14.82
CA LEU A 114 37.12 -10.40 13.46
C LEU A 114 37.39 -8.91 13.27
N ILE A 115 38.26 -8.57 12.32
CA ILE A 115 38.67 -7.18 12.04
C ILE A 115 38.08 -6.79 10.69
N MET A 116 37.22 -5.78 10.67
CA MET A 116 36.58 -5.31 9.44
C MET A 116 37.59 -4.53 8.58
N GLU A 117 37.35 -4.47 7.26
CA GLU A 117 38.16 -3.66 6.33
C GLU A 117 37.99 -2.16 6.59
N HIS A 118 36.77 -1.76 6.92
CA HIS A 118 36.41 -0.38 7.20
C HIS A 118 35.56 -0.26 8.47
N ALA A 119 35.51 0.96 9.01
CA ALA A 119 34.61 1.29 10.11
C ALA A 119 33.16 1.20 9.64
N TYR A 120 32.34 0.42 10.34
CA TYR A 120 30.89 0.53 10.21
C TYR A 120 30.47 1.90 10.72
N THR A 121 29.88 2.72 9.86
CA THR A 121 29.44 4.07 10.22
C THR A 121 28.08 4.36 9.61
N THR A 122 27.16 4.81 10.45
CA THR A 122 25.84 5.30 10.05
C THR A 122 25.67 6.73 10.56
N PRO A 123 24.67 7.50 10.07
CA PRO A 123 24.27 8.76 10.69
C PRO A 123 23.93 8.65 12.19
N CYS A 124 23.65 7.43 12.69
CA CYS A 124 23.35 7.15 14.09
C CYS A 124 24.56 6.72 14.92
N GLY A 125 25.74 6.55 14.33
CA GLY A 125 26.98 6.13 15.01
C GLY A 125 27.63 4.87 14.41
N GLY A 126 28.68 4.39 15.09
CA GLY A 126 29.41 3.15 14.76
C GLY A 126 28.68 1.89 15.23
N MET A 127 29.32 0.72 15.33
CA MET A 127 28.64 -0.47 15.86
C MET A 127 28.19 -0.27 17.32
N ASP A 128 27.05 -0.85 17.69
CA ASP A 128 26.52 -0.81 19.04
C ASP A 128 25.84 -2.15 19.39
N ASN A 129 26.13 -2.68 20.58
CA ASN A 129 25.64 -4.00 21.01
C ASN A 129 24.45 -3.94 21.98
N THR A 130 23.84 -2.77 22.19
CA THR A 130 22.71 -2.58 23.11
C THR A 130 21.48 -3.38 22.68
N GLN A 131 21.19 -3.41 21.37
CA GLN A 131 20.11 -4.26 20.82
C GLN A 131 20.57 -5.70 20.54
N GLY A 132 21.88 -5.94 20.59
CA GLY A 132 22.52 -7.23 20.36
C GLY A 132 22.86 -7.42 18.89
N ILE A 133 24.12 -7.20 18.53
CA ILE A 133 24.67 -7.41 17.18
C ILE A 133 24.43 -8.86 16.77
N THR A 134 23.94 -9.04 15.55
CA THR A 134 23.72 -10.35 14.94
C THR A 134 24.18 -10.34 13.49
N TYR A 135 24.89 -11.39 13.06
CA TYR A 135 25.41 -11.48 11.69
C TYR A 135 25.54 -12.93 11.23
N TYR A 136 25.59 -13.16 9.91
CA TYR A 136 26.10 -14.40 9.33
C TYR A 136 27.28 -14.09 8.41
N ALA A 137 28.23 -15.01 8.30
CA ALA A 137 29.33 -14.94 7.36
C ALA A 137 28.90 -15.60 6.05
N PHE A 138 29.20 -15.00 4.89
CA PHE A 138 28.79 -15.52 3.59
C PHE A 138 29.87 -15.39 2.52
N ASN A 139 29.61 -16.01 1.36
CA ASN A 139 30.52 -16.13 0.22
C ASN A 139 31.77 -16.96 0.57
N LEU A 140 31.56 -18.13 1.18
CA LEU A 140 32.62 -19.00 1.72
C LEU A 140 32.59 -20.40 1.11
N LEU A 141 33.66 -20.82 0.43
CA LEU A 141 33.79 -22.20 -0.07
C LEU A 141 33.80 -23.21 1.08
N GLU A 142 34.41 -22.83 2.21
CA GLU A 142 34.53 -23.61 3.43
C GLU A 142 33.19 -23.94 4.07
N GLU A 143 32.16 -23.17 3.72
CA GLU A 143 30.80 -23.36 4.19
C GLU A 143 29.87 -23.84 3.08
N LEU A 144 30.31 -24.17 1.87
CA LEU A 144 29.43 -24.75 0.84
C LEU A 144 29.03 -26.19 1.24
N SER A 145 27.82 -26.41 1.75
CA SER A 145 27.46 -27.73 2.32
C SER A 145 26.01 -28.19 2.13
N GLU A 146 25.06 -27.32 1.78
CA GLU A 146 23.65 -27.68 1.64
C GLU A 146 23.15 -27.55 0.19
N PRO A 147 22.17 -28.38 -0.24
CA PRO A 147 21.52 -28.22 -1.54
C PRO A 147 20.89 -26.82 -1.69
N GLY A 148 21.07 -26.20 -2.85
CA GLY A 148 20.62 -24.83 -3.09
C GLY A 148 21.69 -23.76 -2.83
N GLU A 149 22.86 -24.14 -2.31
CA GLU A 149 23.97 -23.21 -2.09
C GLU A 149 24.94 -23.14 -3.28
N TYR A 150 25.56 -21.97 -3.45
CA TYR A 150 26.69 -21.76 -4.36
C TYR A 150 27.80 -20.89 -3.77
N TYR A 151 28.99 -21.02 -4.33
CA TYR A 151 30.15 -20.16 -4.08
C TYR A 151 30.82 -19.84 -5.42
N LEU A 152 31.07 -18.56 -5.68
CA LEU A 152 31.79 -18.10 -6.87
C LEU A 152 33.19 -17.62 -6.49
N ARG A 153 34.22 -18.33 -6.95
CA ARG A 153 35.59 -17.84 -6.89
C ARG A 153 35.80 -16.81 -8.00
N ARG A 154 35.55 -15.53 -7.72
CA ARG A 154 35.60 -14.44 -8.73
C ARG A 154 36.99 -14.27 -9.36
N SER A 155 38.07 -14.54 -8.62
CA SER A 155 39.45 -14.47 -9.12
C SER A 155 39.72 -15.41 -10.30
N THR A 156 39.11 -16.60 -10.29
CA THR A 156 39.29 -17.62 -11.34
C THR A 156 38.09 -17.71 -12.29
N GLY A 157 36.88 -17.35 -11.84
CA GLY A 157 35.63 -17.56 -12.57
C GLY A 157 35.05 -18.97 -12.40
N ILE A 158 35.46 -19.70 -11.37
CA ILE A 158 34.92 -21.04 -11.08
C ILE A 158 33.75 -20.90 -10.11
N LEU A 159 32.59 -21.36 -10.54
CA LEU A 159 31.38 -21.49 -9.74
C LEU A 159 31.31 -22.89 -9.15
N TYR A 160 31.09 -22.99 -7.85
CA TYR A 160 30.83 -24.24 -7.13
C TYR A 160 29.39 -24.21 -6.63
N PHE A 161 28.64 -25.30 -6.76
CA PHE A 161 27.26 -25.36 -6.26
C PHE A 161 26.85 -26.79 -5.86
N ILE A 162 25.83 -26.88 -5.01
CA ILE A 162 25.20 -28.14 -4.64
C ILE A 162 23.76 -28.10 -5.18
N PRO A 163 23.42 -28.92 -6.18
CA PRO A 163 22.10 -28.85 -6.80
C PRO A 163 21.01 -29.30 -5.82
N PRO A 164 19.82 -28.66 -5.82
CA PRO A 164 18.67 -29.06 -5.00
C PRO A 164 17.98 -30.32 -5.53
N CYS A 165 18.29 -30.74 -6.76
CA CYS A 165 17.72 -31.90 -7.46
C CYS A 165 18.83 -32.71 -8.17
N PRO A 166 18.53 -33.88 -8.78
CA PRO A 166 19.51 -34.61 -9.58
C PRO A 166 20.15 -33.73 -10.66
N ILE A 167 21.46 -33.87 -10.88
CA ILE A 167 22.22 -32.96 -11.77
C ILE A 167 21.71 -32.99 -13.22
N GLU A 168 21.14 -34.12 -13.64
CA GLU A 168 20.57 -34.31 -14.97
C GLU A 168 19.29 -33.47 -15.21
N GLU A 169 18.68 -32.96 -14.14
CA GLU A 169 17.48 -32.12 -14.16
C GLU A 169 17.79 -30.63 -13.92
N VAL A 170 19.06 -30.27 -13.78
CA VAL A 170 19.50 -28.91 -13.45
C VAL A 170 19.67 -28.06 -14.69
N THR A 171 18.94 -26.95 -14.75
CA THR A 171 19.26 -25.78 -15.57
C THR A 171 19.79 -24.70 -14.65
N LEU A 172 21.04 -24.29 -14.86
CA LEU A 172 21.66 -23.22 -14.09
C LEU A 172 21.68 -21.94 -14.93
N GLU A 173 21.07 -20.88 -14.42
CA GLU A 173 20.93 -19.59 -15.07
C GLU A 173 21.68 -18.52 -14.26
N ILE A 174 22.27 -17.56 -14.96
CA ILE A 174 22.98 -16.44 -14.35
C ILE A 174 22.46 -15.15 -14.99
N GLY A 175 22.00 -14.22 -14.16
CA GLY A 175 21.66 -12.87 -14.62
C GLY A 175 22.90 -12.17 -15.16
N MET A 176 22.88 -11.78 -16.43
CA MET A 176 24.00 -11.09 -17.09
C MET A 176 23.65 -9.68 -17.55
N PHE A 177 22.36 -9.35 -17.67
CA PHE A 177 21.92 -8.06 -18.17
C PHE A 177 22.15 -6.97 -17.12
N ASP A 178 23.06 -6.04 -17.36
CA ASP A 178 23.56 -5.06 -16.39
C ASP A 178 22.96 -3.66 -16.57
N GLN A 179 21.79 -3.58 -17.19
CA GLN A 179 21.07 -2.34 -17.51
C GLN A 179 19.62 -2.40 -17.03
N GLU A 180 18.93 -1.24 -17.03
CA GLU A 180 17.47 -1.18 -16.87
C GLU A 180 16.81 -1.87 -18.06
N MET A 181 15.96 -2.88 -17.85
CA MET A 181 15.41 -3.70 -18.95
C MET A 181 14.46 -2.91 -19.85
N ILE A 182 13.64 -2.04 -19.25
CA ILE A 182 12.84 -1.05 -19.96
C ILE A 182 13.04 0.31 -19.28
N CYS A 183 13.32 1.34 -20.07
CA CYS A 183 13.37 2.72 -19.62
C CYS A 183 12.41 3.57 -20.47
N ALA A 184 11.38 4.12 -19.83
CA ALA A 184 10.47 5.10 -20.41
C ALA A 184 10.69 6.44 -19.73
N GLU A 185 10.97 7.48 -20.52
CA GLU A 185 11.20 8.82 -20.02
C GLU A 185 10.41 9.85 -20.84
N ARG A 186 9.64 10.70 -20.16
CA ARG A 186 8.79 11.73 -20.81
C ARG A 186 7.85 11.13 -21.86
N THR A 187 7.25 9.99 -21.53
CA THR A 187 6.33 9.25 -22.40
C THR A 187 4.90 9.39 -21.91
N GLU A 188 3.94 9.45 -22.84
CA GLU A 188 2.52 9.44 -22.53
C GLU A 188 1.83 8.26 -23.24
N LYS A 189 0.81 7.67 -22.60
CA LYS A 189 -0.07 6.64 -23.21
C LYS A 189 0.69 5.38 -23.64
N LEU A 190 1.58 4.88 -22.77
CA LEU A 190 2.28 3.62 -22.96
C LEU A 190 1.51 2.48 -22.29
N THR A 191 1.42 1.34 -22.97
CA THR A 191 0.90 0.09 -22.40
C THR A 191 1.94 -1.01 -22.55
N ILE A 192 2.28 -1.65 -21.43
CA ILE A 192 3.09 -2.87 -21.34
C ILE A 192 2.17 -3.94 -20.76
N ARG A 193 1.96 -5.04 -21.48
CA ARG A 193 0.96 -6.03 -21.09
C ARG A 193 1.31 -7.45 -21.54
N ASP A 194 1.01 -8.43 -20.69
CA ASP A 194 1.18 -9.87 -20.97
C ASP A 194 2.63 -10.26 -21.32
N LEU A 195 3.61 -9.75 -20.55
CA LEU A 195 5.05 -9.97 -20.77
C LEU A 195 5.76 -10.47 -19.52
N ASP A 196 6.71 -11.37 -19.72
CA ASP A 196 7.63 -11.85 -18.69
C ASP A 196 8.96 -11.08 -18.83
N PHE A 197 9.41 -10.45 -17.75
CA PHE A 197 10.69 -9.76 -17.62
C PHE A 197 11.51 -10.46 -16.53
N ASP A 198 12.71 -10.92 -16.87
CA ASP A 198 13.51 -11.71 -15.93
C ASP A 198 15.03 -11.54 -16.07
N THR A 199 15.75 -12.05 -15.06
CA THR A 199 17.19 -12.37 -15.14
C THR A 199 18.09 -11.14 -15.42
N GLY A 200 17.79 -10.02 -14.76
CA GLY A 200 18.59 -8.78 -14.81
C GLY A 200 19.40 -8.50 -13.53
N ARG A 201 20.49 -7.74 -13.66
CA ARG A 201 21.36 -7.34 -12.55
C ARG A 201 21.08 -5.92 -12.02
N LEU A 202 20.19 -5.17 -12.66
CA LEU A 202 19.71 -3.86 -12.21
C LEU A 202 18.18 -3.89 -12.08
N ASN A 203 17.53 -2.74 -12.21
CA ASN A 203 16.08 -2.62 -12.15
C ASN A 203 15.42 -3.22 -13.41
N GLY A 204 14.20 -3.74 -13.26
CA GLY A 204 13.41 -4.23 -14.39
C GLY A 204 12.89 -3.10 -15.26
N LEU A 205 11.76 -2.52 -14.86
CA LEU A 205 11.07 -1.45 -15.58
C LEU A 205 11.29 -0.11 -14.86
N VAL A 206 11.60 0.93 -15.63
CA VAL A 206 11.88 2.27 -15.12
C VAL A 206 11.07 3.31 -15.89
N ILE A 207 10.18 4.00 -15.18
CA ILE A 207 9.22 4.97 -15.71
C ILE A 207 9.49 6.33 -15.08
N ARG A 208 9.87 7.33 -15.87
CA ARG A 208 10.25 8.66 -15.36
C ARG A 208 9.53 9.78 -16.09
N ASN A 209 8.93 10.72 -15.37
CA ASN A 209 8.25 11.88 -15.97
C ASN A 209 7.18 11.50 -17.00
N CYS A 210 6.44 10.41 -16.76
CA CYS A 210 5.49 9.85 -17.71
C CYS A 210 4.04 10.09 -17.27
N ASN A 211 3.10 10.02 -18.23
CA ASN A 211 1.68 10.16 -17.96
C ASN A 211 0.88 9.03 -18.62
N ASP A 212 -0.22 8.60 -17.98
CA ASP A 212 -1.16 7.64 -18.58
C ASP A 212 -0.46 6.32 -18.99
N ILE A 213 0.19 5.67 -18.02
CA ILE A 213 0.95 4.44 -18.23
C ILE A 213 0.16 3.25 -17.70
N LEU A 214 0.05 2.18 -18.48
CA LEU A 214 -0.55 0.92 -18.06
C LEU A 214 0.52 -0.18 -18.08
N ILE A 215 0.72 -0.83 -16.94
CA ILE A 215 1.52 -2.05 -16.80
C ILE A 215 0.58 -3.13 -16.26
N ALA A 216 0.25 -4.11 -17.10
CA ALA A 216 -0.84 -5.04 -16.81
C ALA A 216 -0.47 -6.50 -17.10
N GLY A 217 -0.78 -7.43 -16.19
CA GLY A 217 -0.62 -8.86 -16.47
C GLY A 217 0.82 -9.26 -16.83
N CYS A 218 1.82 -8.60 -16.24
CA CYS A 218 3.23 -8.93 -16.45
C CYS A 218 3.78 -9.77 -15.29
N GLU A 219 4.73 -10.66 -15.59
CA GLU A 219 5.60 -11.27 -14.60
C GLU A 219 6.95 -10.52 -14.59
N ILE A 220 7.38 -10.01 -13.44
CA ILE A 220 8.65 -9.28 -13.30
C ILE A 220 9.44 -9.94 -12.18
N SER A 221 10.45 -10.73 -12.52
CA SER A 221 11.13 -11.56 -11.53
C SER A 221 12.65 -11.63 -11.70
N ARG A 222 13.36 -12.12 -10.68
CA ARG A 222 14.79 -12.46 -10.78
C ARG A 222 15.69 -11.26 -11.19
N PHE A 223 15.40 -10.09 -10.65
CA PHE A 223 16.26 -8.90 -10.75
C PHE A 223 17.00 -8.63 -9.44
N ALA A 224 18.28 -8.26 -9.51
CA ALA A 224 19.03 -7.81 -8.33
C ALA A 224 18.57 -6.44 -7.79
N GLY A 225 17.92 -5.63 -8.63
CA GLY A 225 17.41 -4.30 -8.29
C GLY A 225 15.93 -4.28 -7.91
N ILE A 226 15.27 -3.17 -8.28
CA ILE A 226 13.83 -2.94 -8.13
C ILE A 226 13.08 -3.52 -9.34
N GLY A 227 11.93 -4.16 -9.14
CA GLY A 227 11.10 -4.69 -10.23
C GLY A 227 10.58 -3.57 -11.15
N LEU A 228 9.84 -2.62 -10.57
CA LEU A 228 9.28 -1.46 -11.24
C LEU A 228 9.56 -0.18 -10.45
N TYR A 229 10.31 0.74 -11.06
CA TYR A 229 10.61 2.06 -10.50
C TYR A 229 9.83 3.14 -11.26
N VAL A 230 8.98 3.89 -10.56
CA VAL A 230 8.17 4.99 -11.12
C VAL A 230 8.57 6.30 -10.44
N ARG A 231 8.99 7.29 -11.21
CA ARG A 231 9.39 8.59 -10.69
C ARG A 231 8.67 9.73 -11.40
N ASP A 232 8.15 10.67 -10.61
CA ASP A 232 7.52 11.92 -11.06
C ASP A 232 6.53 11.70 -12.20
N SER A 233 5.71 10.65 -12.10
CA SER A 233 4.77 10.20 -13.14
C SER A 233 3.35 10.17 -12.61
N LEU A 234 2.38 10.44 -13.48
CA LEU A 234 0.96 10.59 -13.13
C LEU A 234 0.11 9.56 -13.87
N ARG A 235 -1.00 9.15 -13.26
CA ARG A 235 -1.98 8.22 -13.84
C ARG A 235 -1.31 6.93 -14.34
N CYS A 236 -0.36 6.41 -13.57
CA CYS A 236 0.22 5.09 -13.78
C CYS A 236 -0.66 4.03 -13.13
N ARG A 237 -1.18 3.10 -13.94
CA ARG A 237 -1.97 1.95 -13.49
C ARG A 237 -1.11 0.70 -13.59
N ILE A 238 -0.83 0.11 -12.45
CA ILE A 238 -0.03 -1.10 -12.29
C ILE A 238 -0.98 -2.17 -11.77
N VAL A 239 -1.44 -3.04 -12.68
CA VAL A 239 -2.57 -3.94 -12.42
C VAL A 239 -2.27 -5.40 -12.78
N ASP A 240 -2.77 -6.34 -11.99
CA ASP A 240 -2.73 -7.78 -12.33
C ASP A 240 -1.32 -8.37 -12.53
N ASN A 241 -0.27 -7.77 -11.94
CA ASN A 241 1.11 -8.21 -12.14
C ASN A 241 1.57 -9.19 -11.05
N ASP A 242 2.50 -10.06 -11.42
CA ASP A 242 3.30 -10.89 -10.51
C ASP A 242 4.73 -10.36 -10.44
N ILE A 243 5.13 -9.84 -9.28
CA ILE A 243 6.43 -9.20 -9.13
C ILE A 243 7.16 -9.80 -7.92
N HIS A 244 8.19 -10.60 -8.19
CA HIS A 244 8.79 -11.42 -7.15
C HIS A 244 10.27 -11.79 -7.34
N SER A 245 10.87 -12.41 -6.31
CA SER A 245 12.25 -12.91 -6.33
C SER A 245 13.29 -11.84 -6.63
N LEU A 246 13.10 -10.65 -6.05
CA LEU A 246 13.90 -9.46 -6.30
C LEU A 246 14.94 -9.23 -5.21
N GLY A 247 16.10 -8.69 -5.58
CA GLY A 247 17.10 -8.26 -4.62
C GLY A 247 16.60 -7.13 -3.73
N ARG A 248 15.61 -6.34 -4.19
CA ARG A 248 15.02 -5.18 -3.51
C ARG A 248 13.50 -5.08 -3.73
N THR A 249 12.96 -3.86 -3.69
CA THR A 249 11.53 -3.52 -3.76
C THR A 249 10.84 -4.01 -5.04
N ALA A 250 9.59 -4.44 -4.97
CA ALA A 250 8.80 -4.82 -6.14
C ALA A 250 8.40 -3.58 -6.94
N ILE A 251 7.73 -2.63 -6.29
CA ILE A 251 7.29 -1.36 -6.88
C ILE A 251 7.77 -0.20 -6.00
N ASP A 252 8.55 0.72 -6.56
CA ASP A 252 8.95 1.98 -5.88
C ASP A 252 8.43 3.18 -6.69
N ILE A 253 7.41 3.86 -6.16
CA ILE A 253 6.82 5.07 -6.76
C ILE A 253 7.24 6.30 -5.95
N ARG A 254 7.80 7.31 -6.61
CA ARG A 254 8.17 8.58 -5.95
C ARG A 254 7.78 9.79 -6.78
N CYS A 255 7.10 10.75 -6.17
CA CYS A 255 6.97 12.09 -6.73
C CYS A 255 7.42 13.14 -5.72
N GLU A 256 8.47 13.88 -6.06
CA GLU A 256 9.13 14.77 -5.09
C GLU A 256 8.38 16.09 -4.87
N THR A 257 7.58 16.54 -5.84
CA THR A 257 7.06 17.93 -5.88
C THR A 257 5.57 18.05 -5.62
N ASN A 258 4.77 17.00 -5.88
CA ASN A 258 3.31 17.10 -5.85
C ASN A 258 2.74 17.38 -4.45
N ARG A 259 3.46 17.03 -3.39
CA ARG A 259 3.06 17.37 -2.03
C ARG A 259 3.03 18.87 -1.76
N GLU A 260 3.91 19.68 -2.38
CA GLU A 260 3.92 21.14 -2.16
C GLU A 260 2.59 21.79 -2.53
N THR A 261 1.93 21.23 -3.55
CA THR A 261 0.68 21.73 -4.13
C THR A 261 -0.52 20.84 -3.84
N LEU A 262 -0.33 19.72 -3.13
CA LEU A 262 -1.33 18.65 -2.93
C LEU A 262 -1.98 18.20 -4.25
N THR A 263 -1.21 18.19 -5.34
CA THR A 263 -1.69 17.74 -6.64
C THR A 263 -1.78 16.22 -6.63
N PRO A 264 -2.96 15.61 -6.86
CA PRO A 264 -3.08 14.16 -6.91
C PRO A 264 -2.34 13.60 -8.14
N GLU A 265 -1.57 12.55 -7.91
CA GLU A 265 -0.87 11.81 -8.97
C GLU A 265 -1.78 10.82 -9.68
N GLU A 266 -2.83 10.34 -8.98
CA GLU A 266 -3.79 9.37 -9.51
C GLU A 266 -3.13 8.06 -9.95
N ASN A 267 -2.01 7.65 -9.33
CA ASN A 267 -1.43 6.34 -9.57
C ASN A 267 -2.23 5.26 -8.82
N GLU A 268 -2.39 4.11 -9.47
CA GLU A 268 -3.17 2.98 -8.98
C GLU A 268 -2.31 1.72 -9.01
N ILE A 269 -2.15 1.10 -7.84
CA ILE A 269 -1.51 -0.20 -7.66
C ILE A 269 -2.63 -1.15 -7.25
N ARG A 270 -3.13 -1.94 -8.19
CA ARG A 270 -4.31 -2.77 -7.96
C ARG A 270 -4.11 -4.22 -8.37
N ASN A 271 -4.60 -5.15 -7.55
CA ASN A 271 -4.68 -6.56 -7.94
C ASN A 271 -3.32 -7.20 -8.31
N ASN A 272 -2.23 -6.76 -7.68
CA ASN A 272 -0.90 -7.35 -7.89
C ASN A 272 -0.55 -8.33 -6.76
N HIS A 273 0.29 -9.32 -7.06
CA HIS A 273 0.99 -10.11 -6.04
C HIS A 273 2.44 -9.64 -6.00
N LEU A 274 2.86 -9.21 -4.82
CA LEU A 274 4.19 -8.65 -4.61
C LEU A 274 4.85 -9.42 -3.48
N HIS A 275 5.81 -10.27 -3.80
CA HIS A 275 6.37 -11.19 -2.80
C HIS A 275 7.84 -11.48 -3.03
N ASP A 276 8.50 -12.12 -2.05
CA ASP A 276 9.90 -12.53 -2.20
C ASP A 276 10.84 -11.37 -2.58
N THR A 277 10.63 -10.19 -1.99
CA THR A 277 11.49 -9.02 -2.17
C THR A 277 12.60 -8.96 -1.13
N GLY A 278 13.57 -8.06 -1.33
CA GLY A 278 14.63 -7.82 -0.36
C GLY A 278 15.62 -8.97 -0.21
N LYS A 279 15.88 -9.75 -1.27
CA LYS A 279 16.80 -10.89 -1.23
C LYS A 279 18.30 -10.51 -1.14
N LEU A 280 18.66 -9.26 -1.44
CA LEU A 280 20.04 -8.76 -1.34
C LEU A 280 20.19 -7.66 -0.27
N VAL A 281 19.15 -6.86 -0.09
CA VAL A 281 19.08 -5.81 0.94
C VAL A 281 17.77 -6.03 1.67
N HIS A 282 17.81 -6.36 2.96
CA HIS A 282 16.65 -6.89 3.66
C HIS A 282 15.75 -5.79 4.22
N THR A 283 16.29 -4.70 4.79
CA THR A 283 15.46 -3.65 5.39
C THR A 283 15.10 -2.55 4.40
N TYR A 284 13.88 -2.02 4.53
CA TYR A 284 13.35 -0.92 3.73
C TYR A 284 13.37 -1.14 2.21
N THR A 285 13.30 -2.40 1.80
CA THR A 285 13.07 -2.88 0.43
C THR A 285 11.73 -3.63 0.30
N PRO A 286 10.63 -2.98 0.71
CA PRO A 286 9.32 -3.63 0.80
C PRO A 286 8.81 -4.07 -0.58
N PRO A 287 7.81 -4.94 -0.66
CA PRO A 287 6.96 -5.10 -1.84
C PRO A 287 6.56 -3.76 -2.48
N LEU A 288 6.04 -2.82 -1.69
CA LEU A 288 5.64 -1.50 -2.18
C LEU A 288 6.28 -0.36 -1.38
N ARG A 289 7.01 0.51 -2.08
CA ARG A 289 7.41 1.83 -1.56
C ARG A 289 6.68 2.90 -2.35
N ILE A 290 6.09 3.86 -1.65
CA ILE A 290 5.38 4.95 -2.29
C ILE A 290 5.55 6.28 -1.55
N PHE A 291 5.94 7.30 -2.29
CA PHE A 291 6.03 8.69 -1.83
C PHE A 291 5.27 9.60 -2.80
N GLY A 292 4.23 10.31 -2.33
CA GLY A 292 3.44 11.15 -3.23
C GLY A 292 2.14 11.71 -2.64
N CYS A 293 1.22 12.08 -3.52
CA CYS A 293 -0.11 12.59 -3.16
C CYS A 293 -1.22 11.93 -3.99
N GLY A 294 -2.31 11.48 -3.36
CA GLY A 294 -3.52 11.05 -4.07
C GLY A 294 -3.43 9.70 -4.79
N ASN A 295 -2.62 8.75 -4.27
CA ASN A 295 -2.46 7.42 -4.86
C ASN A 295 -3.32 6.36 -4.16
N ILE A 296 -3.67 5.31 -4.90
CA ILE A 296 -4.54 4.21 -4.44
C ILE A 296 -3.80 2.88 -4.51
N ILE A 297 -3.87 2.12 -3.42
CA ILE A 297 -3.24 0.80 -3.24
C ILE A 297 -4.36 -0.15 -2.84
N ALA A 298 -4.85 -0.93 -3.80
CA ALA A 298 -6.08 -1.69 -3.62
C ALA A 298 -5.97 -3.16 -4.04
N ASN A 299 -6.59 -4.08 -3.31
CA ASN A 299 -6.72 -5.47 -3.74
C ASN A 299 -5.39 -6.18 -4.05
N ASN A 300 -4.27 -5.76 -3.46
CA ASN A 300 -2.99 -6.45 -3.67
C ASN A 300 -2.82 -7.53 -2.61
N THR A 301 -2.05 -8.57 -2.94
CA THR A 301 -1.56 -9.54 -1.96
C THR A 301 -0.04 -9.39 -1.81
N MET A 302 0.45 -9.21 -0.58
CA MET A 302 1.87 -8.92 -0.32
C MET A 302 2.42 -9.80 0.81
N TYR A 303 3.47 -10.59 0.53
CA TYR A 303 3.94 -11.59 1.49
C TYR A 303 5.38 -12.07 1.29
N ASN A 304 5.87 -12.84 2.27
CA ASN A 304 7.16 -13.53 2.25
C ASN A 304 8.36 -12.57 2.10
N CYS A 305 8.43 -11.56 2.98
CA CYS A 305 9.46 -10.53 2.94
C CYS A 305 10.13 -10.35 4.31
N PRO A 306 11.44 -10.04 4.36
CA PRO A 306 12.17 -9.87 5.62
C PRO A 306 11.76 -8.59 6.39
N SER A 307 11.23 -7.58 5.68
CA SER A 307 10.87 -6.25 6.16
C SER A 307 9.40 -5.91 5.83
N SER A 308 8.96 -4.67 6.05
CA SER A 308 7.60 -4.16 5.78
C SER A 308 7.05 -4.57 4.41
N ALA A 309 5.71 -4.66 4.28
CA ALA A 309 5.03 -4.82 3.01
C ALA A 309 4.89 -3.49 2.25
N ILE A 310 4.56 -2.42 2.98
CA ILE A 310 4.30 -1.09 2.41
C ILE A 310 5.08 -0.04 3.20
N ARG A 311 5.89 0.76 2.51
CA ARG A 311 6.40 2.03 3.04
C ARG A 311 5.69 3.19 2.35
N ILE A 312 4.87 3.92 3.10
CA ILE A 312 3.94 4.93 2.56
C ILE A 312 4.21 6.31 3.16
N ASP A 313 4.58 7.26 2.32
CA ASP A 313 4.90 8.62 2.74
C ASP A 313 4.14 9.61 1.86
N GLY A 314 3.43 10.57 2.46
CA GLY A 314 2.77 11.63 1.71
C GLY A 314 1.32 11.90 2.09
N ASN A 315 0.49 12.28 1.12
CA ASN A 315 -0.81 12.89 1.37
C ASN A 315 -1.94 12.22 0.59
N ASP A 316 -3.15 12.21 1.15
CA ASP A 316 -4.37 11.72 0.50
C ASP A 316 -4.21 10.29 -0.09
N MET A 317 -3.54 9.41 0.65
CA MET A 317 -3.23 8.05 0.23
C MET A 317 -4.29 7.06 0.72
N ILE A 318 -4.73 6.16 -0.15
CA ILE A 318 -5.73 5.12 0.19
C ILE A 318 -5.09 3.74 0.09
N VAL A 319 -5.18 2.98 1.18
CA VAL A 319 -4.77 1.57 1.27
C VAL A 319 -6.00 0.75 1.60
N GLU A 320 -6.53 -0.02 0.64
CA GLU A 320 -7.78 -0.75 0.83
C GLU A 320 -7.84 -2.17 0.25
N TYR A 321 -8.57 -3.07 0.92
CA TYR A 321 -8.79 -4.43 0.42
C TYR A 321 -7.51 -5.21 0.12
N ASN A 322 -6.37 -4.86 0.70
CA ASN A 322 -5.12 -5.61 0.52
C ASN A 322 -5.07 -6.78 1.51
N ASP A 323 -4.49 -7.90 1.08
CA ASP A 323 -4.09 -9.02 1.91
C ASP A 323 -2.58 -8.93 2.16
N ILE A 324 -2.17 -8.68 3.41
CA ILE A 324 -0.77 -8.48 3.76
C ILE A 324 -0.40 -9.48 4.85
N HIS A 325 0.53 -10.38 4.54
CA HIS A 325 0.91 -11.39 5.52
C HIS A 325 2.34 -11.89 5.42
N SER A 326 2.86 -12.47 6.50
CA SER A 326 4.20 -13.07 6.49
C SER A 326 5.27 -12.09 6.01
N VAL A 327 5.22 -10.87 6.52
CA VAL A 327 6.21 -9.80 6.31
C VAL A 327 6.77 -9.34 7.65
N ASP A 328 7.83 -8.52 7.62
CA ASP A 328 8.62 -8.14 8.80
C ASP A 328 9.17 -9.39 9.53
N LEU A 329 9.52 -10.42 8.75
CA LEU A 329 9.94 -11.72 9.28
C LEU A 329 11.34 -11.69 9.90
N GLU A 330 12.15 -10.67 9.61
CA GLU A 330 13.56 -10.60 10.04
C GLU A 330 13.95 -9.26 10.66
N SER A 331 13.43 -8.14 10.17
CA SER A 331 13.69 -6.85 10.79
C SER A 331 13.00 -6.72 12.16
N ASP A 332 13.41 -5.71 12.91
CA ASP A 332 12.74 -5.28 14.13
C ASP A 332 12.42 -3.79 13.98
N ASP A 333 11.57 -3.25 14.83
CA ASP A 333 11.22 -1.84 14.82
C ASP A 333 10.66 -1.44 13.44
N GLN A 334 9.64 -2.16 12.97
CA GLN A 334 8.89 -1.87 11.73
C GLN A 334 7.40 -2.31 11.85
N GLY A 335 6.64 -2.16 10.76
CA GLY A 335 5.33 -2.80 10.62
C GLY A 335 5.05 -3.28 9.20
N ALA A 336 3.98 -4.05 9.01
CA ALA A 336 3.54 -4.48 7.68
C ALA A 336 3.29 -3.27 6.78
N THR A 337 2.74 -2.19 7.34
CA THR A 337 2.78 -0.86 6.75
C THR A 337 3.52 0.10 7.67
N ASP A 338 4.36 0.96 7.09
CA ASP A 338 5.25 1.85 7.83
C ASP A 338 5.26 3.26 7.20
N THR A 339 5.21 4.27 8.06
CA THR A 339 5.33 5.70 7.72
C THR A 339 5.93 6.44 8.92
N MET A 340 6.73 7.48 8.68
CA MET A 340 7.49 8.12 9.76
C MET A 340 7.69 9.63 9.59
N GLY A 341 7.80 10.31 10.73
CA GLY A 341 8.59 11.52 10.89
C GLY A 341 8.01 12.81 10.32
N ASN A 342 6.85 12.78 9.65
CA ASN A 342 6.25 13.96 9.04
C ASN A 342 4.79 14.14 9.47
N PRO A 343 4.48 15.06 10.41
CA PRO A 343 3.11 15.28 10.88
C PRO A 343 2.18 15.90 9.83
N THR A 344 2.72 16.28 8.66
CA THR A 344 1.98 16.83 7.51
C THR A 344 1.64 15.78 6.45
N TYR A 345 2.04 14.52 6.66
CA TYR A 345 1.45 13.38 5.93
C TYR A 345 0.02 13.17 6.42
N ARG A 346 -0.94 13.75 5.69
CA ARG A 346 -2.35 13.84 6.08
C ARG A 346 -3.24 13.25 5.00
N GLY A 347 -4.42 12.78 5.39
CA GLY A 347 -5.30 12.05 4.47
C GLY A 347 -4.85 10.61 4.20
N LEU A 348 -4.07 10.02 5.11
CA LEU A 348 -3.74 8.59 5.06
C LEU A 348 -4.94 7.77 5.53
N VAL A 349 -5.47 6.91 4.66
CA VAL A 349 -6.63 6.07 4.95
C VAL A 349 -6.26 4.60 4.75
N PHE A 350 -6.33 3.83 5.83
CA PHE A 350 -6.17 2.37 5.81
C PHE A 350 -7.51 1.73 6.12
N ARG A 351 -8.12 1.08 5.13
CA ARG A 351 -9.45 0.50 5.31
C ARG A 351 -9.67 -0.84 4.67
N TYR A 352 -10.47 -1.70 5.30
CA TYR A 352 -10.89 -2.96 4.68
C TYR A 352 -9.75 -3.91 4.29
N ASN A 353 -8.58 -3.77 4.90
CA ASN A 353 -7.45 -4.67 4.66
C ASN A 353 -7.51 -5.86 5.61
N TYR A 354 -6.97 -6.99 5.17
CA TYR A 354 -6.65 -8.12 6.04
C TYR A 354 -5.14 -8.15 6.21
N ILE A 355 -4.69 -7.87 7.42
CA ILE A 355 -3.28 -7.88 7.77
C ILE A 355 -3.14 -9.03 8.75
N HIS A 356 -2.30 -10.02 8.45
CA HIS A 356 -2.16 -11.21 9.28
C HIS A 356 -0.75 -11.76 9.34
N GLU A 357 -0.40 -12.42 10.44
CA GLU A 357 0.87 -13.16 10.56
C GLU A 357 2.11 -12.28 10.34
N ILE A 358 2.20 -11.18 11.08
CA ILE A 358 3.26 -10.18 10.94
C ILE A 358 4.32 -10.37 12.01
N GLY A 359 5.58 -10.19 11.61
CA GLY A 359 6.69 -10.23 12.53
C GLY A 359 7.29 -11.63 12.72
N LYS A 360 8.45 -11.66 13.36
CA LYS A 360 9.09 -12.89 13.86
C LYS A 360 8.13 -13.71 14.72
N ARG A 361 8.07 -15.03 14.45
CA ARG A 361 7.32 -15.99 15.26
C ARG A 361 8.19 -16.57 16.39
N TYR A 362 7.53 -17.17 17.38
CA TYR A 362 8.07 -17.66 18.66
C TYR A 362 9.50 -18.22 18.65
N SER A 363 10.26 -17.91 19.71
CA SER A 363 11.67 -18.26 20.04
C SER A 363 12.76 -17.29 19.55
N GLU A 364 12.45 -16.42 18.59
CA GLU A 364 13.39 -15.40 18.13
C GLU A 364 13.37 -14.15 19.02
N LYS A 365 14.53 -13.50 19.18
CA LYS A 365 14.66 -12.30 20.00
C LYS A 365 13.99 -11.12 19.28
N VAL A 366 12.99 -10.54 19.92
CA VAL A 366 12.34 -9.27 19.53
C VAL A 366 12.77 -8.21 20.54
N VAL A 367 13.28 -7.08 20.05
CA VAL A 367 13.77 -5.97 20.88
C VAL A 367 12.77 -4.83 20.93
N CYS A 368 12.30 -4.32 19.78
CA CYS A 368 11.29 -3.28 19.70
C CYS A 368 9.92 -3.91 19.44
N GLY A 369 9.71 -4.49 18.26
CA GLY A 369 8.48 -5.12 17.83
C GLY A 369 8.19 -4.94 16.35
N ALA A 370 7.16 -5.67 15.90
CA ALA A 370 6.54 -5.61 14.59
C ALA A 370 5.05 -5.27 14.77
N ALA A 371 4.53 -4.37 13.93
CA ALA A 371 3.11 -3.96 13.93
C ALA A 371 2.41 -4.34 12.62
N GLY A 372 1.07 -4.37 12.60
CA GLY A 372 0.33 -4.40 11.34
C GLY A 372 0.40 -3.05 10.62
N ILE A 373 -0.02 -1.99 11.30
CA ILE A 373 0.17 -0.60 10.84
C ILE A 373 1.03 0.14 11.87
N ARG A 374 2.15 0.67 11.41
CA ARG A 374 3.03 1.51 12.21
C ARG A 374 2.93 2.97 11.78
N LEU A 375 2.50 3.81 12.71
CA LEU A 375 2.53 5.27 12.60
C LEU A 375 3.74 5.78 13.40
N ASP A 376 4.92 5.73 12.81
CA ASP A 376 6.15 6.08 13.49
C ASP A 376 6.30 7.60 13.65
N ASP A 377 7.17 8.02 14.57
CA ASP A 377 7.41 9.40 15.03
C ASP A 377 6.54 10.51 14.39
N MET A 378 5.65 11.10 15.20
CA MET A 378 4.81 12.25 14.84
C MET A 378 3.71 12.03 13.79
N ILE A 379 3.58 10.86 13.17
CA ILE A 379 2.54 10.63 12.15
C ILE A 379 1.15 10.82 12.76
N SER A 380 0.38 11.71 12.14
CA SER A 380 -0.82 12.29 12.75
C SER A 380 -1.95 12.40 11.74
N GLY A 381 -3.20 12.26 12.21
CA GLY A 381 -4.39 12.38 11.36
C GLY A 381 -4.67 11.21 10.42
N ALA A 382 -4.07 10.03 10.67
CA ALA A 382 -4.40 8.82 9.94
C ALA A 382 -5.78 8.28 10.33
N GLU A 383 -6.48 7.72 9.35
CA GLU A 383 -7.81 7.13 9.49
C GLU A 383 -7.70 5.62 9.25
N ILE A 384 -7.91 4.80 10.28
CA ILE A 384 -7.72 3.34 10.26
C ILE A 384 -9.03 2.66 10.63
N TYR A 385 -9.73 2.05 9.66
CA TYR A 385 -11.03 1.42 9.95
C TYR A 385 -11.44 0.25 9.07
N GLY A 386 -12.29 -0.62 9.59
CA GLY A 386 -12.81 -1.76 8.82
C GLY A 386 -11.77 -2.81 8.50
N ASN A 387 -10.57 -2.73 9.09
CA ASN A 387 -9.51 -3.70 8.87
C ASN A 387 -9.66 -4.89 9.83
N ILE A 388 -9.12 -6.02 9.40
CA ILE A 388 -8.91 -7.19 10.26
C ILE A 388 -7.40 -7.35 10.46
N PHE A 389 -6.99 -7.40 11.72
CA PHE A 389 -5.63 -7.67 12.15
C PHE A 389 -5.58 -9.01 12.87
N GLU A 390 -4.87 -10.00 12.33
CA GLU A 390 -4.79 -11.33 12.94
C GLU A 390 -3.34 -11.73 13.22
N ARG A 391 -2.96 -11.97 14.49
CA ARG A 391 -1.56 -12.30 14.86
C ARG A 391 -0.55 -11.30 14.29
N CYS A 392 -0.85 -10.00 14.44
CA CYS A 392 -0.07 -8.88 13.90
C CYS A 392 0.62 -8.05 14.98
N SER A 393 1.20 -8.68 16.00
CA SER A 393 1.95 -7.93 17.01
C SER A 393 2.93 -8.80 17.79
N ASN A 394 4.13 -8.26 18.00
CA ASN A 394 5.11 -8.83 18.90
C ASN A 394 5.93 -7.72 19.61
N GLY A 395 6.79 -8.13 20.55
CA GLY A 395 7.60 -7.20 21.33
C GLY A 395 6.74 -6.20 22.13
N HIS A 396 7.02 -4.91 21.94
CA HIS A 396 6.32 -3.77 22.52
C HIS A 396 5.26 -3.17 21.58
N PHE A 397 5.08 -3.72 20.38
CA PHE A 397 4.20 -3.16 19.36
C PHE A 397 2.84 -3.84 19.38
N GLY A 398 1.79 -3.05 19.14
CA GLY A 398 0.45 -3.56 18.86
C GLY A 398 0.23 -3.66 17.37
N ALA A 399 -0.90 -4.27 16.99
CA ALA A 399 -1.30 -4.36 15.59
C ALA A 399 -1.46 -2.98 14.94
N VAL A 400 -1.87 -1.98 15.71
CA VAL A 400 -1.63 -0.58 15.39
C VAL A 400 -0.64 0.01 16.40
N GLN A 401 0.53 0.42 15.94
CA GLN A 401 1.54 1.10 16.75
C GLN A 401 1.53 2.59 16.42
N MET A 402 1.56 3.43 17.47
CA MET A 402 1.68 4.88 17.33
C MET A 402 2.88 5.39 18.12
N ASN A 403 3.89 5.90 17.44
CA ASN A 403 5.01 6.54 18.09
C ASN A 403 4.81 8.07 18.13
N SER A 404 4.15 8.53 19.19
CA SER A 404 4.03 9.95 19.58
C SER A 404 3.15 10.87 18.72
N GLY A 405 2.60 10.42 17.59
CA GLY A 405 1.66 11.18 16.77
C GLY A 405 0.28 11.41 17.40
N ARG A 406 -0.55 12.29 16.79
CA ARG A 406 -1.87 12.71 17.30
C ARG A 406 -2.96 12.74 16.23
N ASP A 407 -4.19 12.90 16.68
CA ASP A 407 -5.38 13.06 15.85
C ASP A 407 -5.65 11.84 14.95
N ASN A 408 -4.96 10.72 15.19
CA ASN A 408 -5.20 9.45 14.51
C ASN A 408 -6.51 8.83 15.03
N ARG A 409 -7.28 8.23 14.14
CA ARG A 409 -8.58 7.63 14.44
C ARG A 409 -8.55 6.16 14.04
N ILE A 410 -8.78 5.30 15.04
CA ILE A 410 -8.73 3.86 14.90
C ILE A 410 -10.09 3.33 15.32
N HIS A 411 -10.92 2.97 14.35
CA HIS A 411 -12.30 2.56 14.64
C HIS A 411 -12.82 1.46 13.74
N ASN A 412 -13.83 0.72 14.20
CA ASN A 412 -14.43 -0.35 13.40
C ASN A 412 -13.40 -1.38 12.90
N ASN A 413 -12.34 -1.69 13.65
CA ASN A 413 -11.39 -2.74 13.30
C ASN A 413 -11.63 -3.99 14.15
N LEU A 414 -11.32 -5.17 13.61
CA LEU A 414 -11.22 -6.41 14.38
C LEU A 414 -9.73 -6.73 14.59
N PHE A 415 -9.34 -6.88 15.85
CA PHE A 415 -8.05 -7.40 16.25
C PHE A 415 -8.25 -8.81 16.80
N PHE A 416 -7.55 -9.78 16.24
CA PHE A 416 -7.72 -11.19 16.54
C PHE A 416 -6.37 -11.81 16.91
N ASP A 417 -6.26 -12.33 18.13
CA ASP A 417 -5.05 -13.03 18.62
C ASP A 417 -3.76 -12.21 18.49
N CYS A 418 -3.86 -10.91 18.78
CA CYS A 418 -2.73 -9.99 18.79
C CYS A 418 -2.17 -9.85 20.21
N ARG A 419 -0.85 -9.93 20.39
CA ARG A 419 -0.20 -9.65 21.69
C ARG A 419 -0.73 -8.34 22.29
N TYR A 420 -0.75 -7.28 21.49
CA TYR A 420 -1.47 -6.05 21.77
C TYR A 420 -2.27 -5.64 20.54
N ALA A 421 -3.50 -5.18 20.70
CA ALA A 421 -4.26 -4.63 19.58
C ALA A 421 -3.66 -3.28 19.16
N ILE A 422 -3.38 -2.43 20.13
CA ILE A 422 -2.88 -1.08 19.96
C ILE A 422 -1.77 -0.84 20.97
N SER A 423 -0.73 -0.12 20.55
CA SER A 423 0.31 0.36 21.44
C SER A 423 0.73 1.81 21.16
N GLY A 424 1.38 2.42 22.15
CA GLY A 424 1.92 3.78 22.05
C GLY A 424 0.87 4.88 22.25
N GLY A 425 0.90 5.94 21.43
CA GLY A 425 -0.04 7.07 21.49
C GLY A 425 0.66 8.43 21.48
N TRP A 426 -0.09 9.52 21.68
CA TRP A 426 0.47 10.87 21.56
C TRP A 426 1.39 11.23 22.71
N SER A 427 2.58 11.76 22.41
CA SER A 427 3.52 12.28 23.42
C SER A 427 4.09 13.63 22.98
N PRO A 428 3.98 14.69 23.82
CA PRO A 428 4.55 15.99 23.50
C PRO A 428 6.08 16.00 23.66
N TYR A 429 6.65 15.01 24.36
CA TYR A 429 8.07 14.93 24.69
C TYR A 429 8.90 14.22 23.62
N ASN A 430 8.26 13.79 22.53
CA ASN A 430 8.99 13.26 21.38
C ASN A 430 10.00 14.29 20.87
N ARG A 431 11.22 13.83 20.59
CA ARG A 431 12.34 14.68 20.17
C ARG A 431 12.01 15.51 18.93
N HIS A 432 11.28 14.96 17.98
CA HIS A 432 10.96 15.65 16.74
C HIS A 432 9.93 16.78 16.96
N PHE A 433 8.92 16.56 17.81
CA PHE A 433 8.03 17.64 18.25
C PHE A 433 8.78 18.74 19.05
N ILE A 434 9.70 18.36 19.93
CA ILE A 434 10.54 19.32 20.67
C ILE A 434 11.40 20.16 19.70
N ASN A 435 12.05 19.52 18.73
CA ASN A 435 12.87 20.20 17.73
C ASN A 435 12.04 21.20 16.92
N MET A 436 10.84 20.81 16.49
CA MET A 436 9.95 21.70 15.76
C MET A 436 9.50 22.89 16.62
N ARG A 437 9.24 22.70 17.93
CA ARG A 437 8.90 23.80 18.87
C ARG A 437 10.07 24.76 19.09
N ASN A 438 11.30 24.27 18.98
CA ASN A 438 12.53 25.06 19.09
C ASN A 438 12.90 25.77 17.78
N GLY A 439 12.06 25.70 16.74
CA GLY A 439 12.29 26.34 15.44
C GLY A 439 13.08 25.51 14.43
N ASN A 440 13.43 24.26 14.76
CA ASN A 440 14.13 23.34 13.86
C ASN A 440 13.14 22.44 13.11
N SER A 441 12.34 23.05 12.22
CA SER A 441 11.41 22.31 11.36
C SER A 441 12.09 21.79 10.09
N ASN A 442 11.70 20.59 9.65
CA ASN A 442 12.11 20.07 8.35
C ASN A 442 11.40 20.87 7.23
N SER A 443 12.11 21.18 6.13
CA SER A 443 11.56 21.90 4.97
C SER A 443 10.48 21.12 4.22
N ALA A 444 10.42 19.80 4.39
CA ALA A 444 9.38 18.93 3.83
C ALA A 444 8.05 18.95 4.62
N PHE A 445 7.94 19.79 5.65
CA PHE A 445 6.72 20.00 6.44
C PHE A 445 5.98 21.25 5.95
N TYR A 446 4.70 21.10 5.60
CA TYR A 446 3.89 22.18 5.05
C TYR A 446 2.80 22.64 6.03
N PHE A 447 2.82 23.93 6.35
CA PHE A 447 1.84 24.61 7.23
C PHE A 447 1.27 25.88 6.56
N ASN A 448 1.31 25.93 5.23
CA ASN A 448 0.78 27.04 4.44
C ASN A 448 -0.77 27.02 4.41
N GLU A 449 -1.38 28.08 3.85
CA GLU A 449 -2.84 28.21 3.78
C GLU A 449 -3.51 27.02 3.09
N LEU A 450 -2.89 26.47 2.04
CA LEU A 450 -3.38 25.28 1.34
C LEU A 450 -3.52 24.09 2.30
N TYR A 451 -2.45 23.76 3.04
CA TYR A 451 -2.46 22.65 4.01
C TYR A 451 -3.40 22.90 5.18
N LEU A 452 -3.44 24.11 5.74
CA LEU A 452 -4.32 24.44 6.86
C LEU A 452 -5.81 24.52 6.45
N THR A 453 -6.10 24.70 5.17
CA THR A 453 -7.45 24.63 4.61
C THR A 453 -7.87 23.19 4.36
N ARG A 454 -6.98 22.37 3.77
CA ARG A 454 -7.24 20.95 3.50
C ARG A 454 -7.31 20.11 4.78
N TYR A 455 -6.43 20.39 5.75
CA TYR A 455 -6.27 19.66 7.00
C TYR A 455 -6.31 20.64 8.20
N PRO A 456 -7.51 21.11 8.60
CA PRO A 456 -7.65 22.13 9.63
C PRO A 456 -7.04 21.77 10.98
N GLU A 457 -6.94 20.49 11.32
CA GLU A 457 -6.35 19.98 12.55
C GLU A 457 -4.84 20.25 12.65
N LEU A 458 -4.15 20.48 11.53
CA LEU A 458 -2.72 20.86 11.51
C LEU A 458 -2.46 22.15 12.29
N LYS A 459 -3.44 23.07 12.38
CA LYS A 459 -3.33 24.31 13.15
C LYS A 459 -2.94 24.06 14.61
N ASN A 460 -3.36 22.92 15.16
CA ASN A 460 -3.18 22.56 16.56
C ASN A 460 -2.14 21.45 16.76
N VAL A 461 -1.43 21.03 15.71
CA VAL A 461 -0.54 19.85 15.77
C VAL A 461 0.57 20.00 16.83
N MET A 462 0.92 21.24 17.17
CA MET A 462 1.95 21.57 18.16
C MET A 462 1.46 21.64 19.59
N ASP A 463 0.15 21.65 19.80
CA ASP A 463 -0.46 21.83 21.11
C ASP A 463 -0.15 20.65 22.04
N TRP A 464 -0.06 20.95 23.33
CA TRP A 464 0.23 20.00 24.40
C TRP A 464 -1.00 19.20 24.88
N ASN A 465 -2.12 19.33 24.19
CA ASN A 465 -3.38 18.66 24.52
C ASN A 465 -3.82 17.64 23.45
N GLY A 466 -2.91 17.23 22.55
CA GLY A 466 -3.20 16.21 21.55
C GLY A 466 -3.64 14.87 22.13
N THR A 467 -4.35 14.09 21.32
CA THR A 467 -4.79 12.73 21.65
C THR A 467 -4.98 11.93 20.36
N ASN A 468 -5.12 10.62 20.49
CA ASN A 468 -5.62 9.74 19.42
C ASN A 468 -6.98 9.15 19.84
N TYR A 469 -7.77 8.68 18.90
CA TYR A 469 -9.13 8.20 19.14
C TYR A 469 -9.25 6.72 18.79
N VAL A 470 -9.69 5.90 19.75
CA VAL A 470 -9.85 4.46 19.60
C VAL A 470 -11.24 4.05 20.03
N GLU A 471 -12.11 3.70 19.09
CA GLU A 471 -13.51 3.38 19.40
C GLU A 471 -14.12 2.38 18.42
N LYS A 472 -15.17 1.68 18.84
CA LYS A 472 -15.92 0.70 18.03
C LYS A 472 -15.07 -0.42 17.44
N ASN A 473 -13.96 -0.76 18.09
CA ASN A 473 -13.13 -1.89 17.68
C ASN A 473 -13.53 -3.16 18.45
N VAL A 474 -13.35 -4.31 17.81
CA VAL A 474 -13.47 -5.63 18.42
C VAL A 474 -12.07 -6.16 18.71
N LEU A 475 -11.78 -6.46 19.97
CA LEU A 475 -10.50 -7.00 20.42
C LEU A 475 -10.76 -8.43 20.90
N CYS A 476 -10.55 -9.40 20.01
CA CYS A 476 -10.73 -10.82 20.28
C CYS A 476 -9.38 -11.46 20.59
N LEU A 477 -9.28 -12.14 21.74
CA LEU A 477 -8.07 -12.87 22.17
C LEU A 477 -6.80 -12.01 22.26
N CYS A 478 -6.93 -10.68 22.28
CA CYS A 478 -5.78 -9.79 22.33
C CYS A 478 -5.27 -9.60 23.76
N GLY A 479 -3.97 -9.44 23.99
CA GLY A 479 -3.45 -9.05 25.32
C GLY A 479 -3.87 -7.64 25.75
N ASP A 480 -3.60 -7.31 27.01
CA ASP A 480 -3.87 -5.97 27.53
C ASP A 480 -2.99 -4.95 26.82
N GLN A 481 -3.59 -3.83 26.41
CA GLN A 481 -2.94 -2.86 25.54
C GLN A 481 -1.65 -2.30 26.17
N HIS A 482 -0.64 -2.05 25.33
CA HIS A 482 0.67 -1.59 25.80
C HIS A 482 0.88 -0.10 25.56
N TRP A 483 0.83 0.69 26.62
CA TRP A 483 0.95 2.14 26.55
C TRP A 483 2.34 2.60 26.97
N ALA A 484 2.96 3.45 26.16
CA ALA A 484 4.14 4.19 26.61
C ALA A 484 3.72 5.16 27.74
N ALA A 485 4.55 5.27 28.78
CA ALA A 485 4.23 6.09 29.95
C ALA A 485 3.99 7.55 29.56
N GLY A 486 2.83 8.10 29.95
CA GLY A 486 2.48 9.51 29.69
C GLY A 486 1.88 9.78 28.30
N CYS A 487 1.68 8.77 27.46
CA CYS A 487 0.98 8.93 26.18
C CYS A 487 -0.53 9.15 26.38
N LYS A 488 -1.14 9.98 25.51
CA LYS A 488 -2.59 10.24 25.54
C LYS A 488 -3.30 9.57 24.37
N THR A 489 -4.32 8.79 24.71
CA THR A 489 -5.28 8.17 23.79
C THR A 489 -6.65 8.18 24.46
N THR A 490 -7.68 8.55 23.71
CA THR A 490 -9.08 8.57 24.14
C THR A 490 -9.77 7.31 23.63
N PHE A 491 -10.45 6.60 24.54
CA PHE A 491 -11.19 5.38 24.22
C PHE A 491 -12.69 5.62 24.25
N GLY A 492 -13.36 5.21 23.18
CA GLY A 492 -14.80 5.06 23.13
C GLY A 492 -15.22 3.61 23.43
N GLU A 493 -16.41 3.24 22.94
CA GLU A 493 -16.99 1.91 23.10
C GLU A 493 -16.22 0.86 22.29
N ASN A 494 -15.38 0.04 22.92
CA ASN A 494 -14.68 -1.07 22.28
C ASN A 494 -15.14 -2.40 22.90
N LEU A 495 -15.32 -3.44 22.09
CA LEU A 495 -15.73 -4.75 22.53
C LEU A 495 -14.51 -5.65 22.76
N VAL A 496 -14.36 -6.20 23.96
CA VAL A 496 -13.26 -7.13 24.28
C VAL A 496 -13.82 -8.54 24.46
N LEU A 497 -13.36 -9.47 23.64
CA LEU A 497 -13.78 -10.88 23.63
C LEU A 497 -12.62 -11.76 24.09
N ARG A 498 -12.83 -12.56 25.15
CA ARG A 498 -11.79 -13.40 25.79
C ARG A 498 -12.03 -14.91 25.66
N GLU A 499 -13.07 -15.31 24.94
CA GLU A 499 -13.46 -16.70 24.77
C GLU A 499 -12.51 -17.42 23.80
N LEU A 500 -11.80 -18.44 24.28
CA LEU A 500 -10.69 -19.11 23.56
C LEU A 500 -11.09 -19.83 22.26
N ASN A 501 -12.38 -20.09 22.03
CA ASN A 501 -12.86 -20.87 20.87
C ASN A 501 -13.62 -20.02 19.85
N LEU A 502 -13.56 -18.69 19.94
CA LEU A 502 -14.19 -17.83 18.94
C LEU A 502 -13.42 -17.92 17.61
N THR A 503 -14.17 -18.12 16.54
CA THR A 503 -13.68 -17.92 15.16
C THR A 503 -13.68 -16.43 14.81
N LEU A 504 -12.96 -16.09 13.72
CA LEU A 504 -12.93 -14.74 13.19
C LEU A 504 -14.34 -14.25 12.81
N GLU A 505 -15.14 -15.11 12.16
CA GLU A 505 -16.51 -14.82 11.74
C GLU A 505 -17.42 -14.58 12.94
N GLU A 506 -17.31 -15.40 13.99
CA GLU A 506 -18.07 -15.20 15.23
C GLU A 506 -17.70 -13.89 15.93
N ALA A 507 -16.41 -13.53 15.95
CA ALA A 507 -15.96 -12.25 16.52
C ALA A 507 -16.54 -11.05 15.74
N GLN A 508 -16.53 -11.10 14.40
CA GLN A 508 -17.17 -10.08 13.56
C GLN A 508 -18.67 -9.97 13.83
N GLU A 509 -19.37 -11.10 13.89
CA GLU A 509 -20.81 -11.14 14.12
C GLU A 509 -21.22 -10.62 15.51
N ARG A 510 -20.42 -10.92 16.53
CA ARG A 510 -20.60 -10.35 17.87
C ARG A 510 -20.36 -8.85 17.90
N GLY A 511 -19.26 -8.39 17.30
CA GLY A 511 -19.00 -6.97 17.14
C GLY A 511 -20.19 -6.24 16.50
N ARG A 512 -20.73 -6.80 15.43
CA ARG A 512 -21.89 -6.25 14.72
C ARG A 512 -23.11 -6.09 15.63
N LYS A 513 -23.40 -7.11 16.43
CA LYS A 513 -24.56 -7.10 17.35
C LYS A 513 -24.39 -6.21 18.57
N GLU A 514 -23.20 -6.19 19.16
CA GLU A 514 -22.98 -5.57 20.47
C GLU A 514 -22.59 -4.09 20.40
N ILE A 515 -21.80 -3.70 19.38
CA ILE A 515 -21.24 -2.33 19.28
C ILE A 515 -21.42 -1.70 17.89
N GLY A 516 -22.23 -2.33 17.02
CA GLY A 516 -22.48 -1.82 15.66
C GLY A 516 -21.27 -1.90 14.73
N TYR A 517 -20.30 -2.77 15.03
CA TYR A 517 -19.14 -2.99 14.14
C TYR A 517 -19.60 -3.50 12.77
N LYS A 518 -19.01 -2.99 11.69
CA LYS A 518 -19.26 -3.43 10.32
C LYS A 518 -18.23 -4.49 9.93
N PRO A 519 -18.66 -5.74 9.68
CA PRO A 519 -17.78 -6.80 9.21
C PRO A 519 -17.15 -6.50 7.86
N LEU A 520 -15.93 -7.03 7.67
CA LEU A 520 -15.24 -7.13 6.40
C LEU A 520 -15.52 -8.50 5.77
N ASP A 521 -15.90 -8.50 4.50
CA ASP A 521 -16.01 -9.70 3.68
C ASP A 521 -14.64 -10.06 3.10
N LEU A 522 -13.99 -11.07 3.69
CA LEU A 522 -12.64 -11.51 3.27
C LEU A 522 -12.58 -11.98 1.82
N LYS A 523 -13.69 -12.34 1.17
CA LYS A 523 -13.71 -12.72 -0.25
C LYS A 523 -13.40 -11.55 -1.20
N LYS A 524 -13.42 -10.31 -0.69
CA LYS A 524 -13.12 -9.09 -1.45
C LYS A 524 -11.70 -8.59 -1.24
N VAL A 525 -10.90 -9.29 -0.43
CA VAL A 525 -9.58 -8.86 0.01
C VAL A 525 -8.51 -9.66 -0.73
N GLY A 526 -7.42 -8.99 -1.08
CA GLY A 526 -6.31 -9.58 -1.80
C GLY A 526 -6.50 -9.56 -3.32
N ALA A 527 -5.48 -10.06 -4.01
CA ALA A 527 -5.45 -10.18 -5.45
C ALA A 527 -6.29 -11.36 -5.94
N VAL A 528 -7.02 -11.16 -7.04
CA VAL A 528 -7.85 -12.16 -7.71
C VAL A 528 -7.21 -12.52 -9.04
N TYR A 529 -7.10 -13.82 -9.32
CA TYR A 529 -6.61 -14.29 -10.61
C TYR A 529 -7.62 -14.03 -11.73
N HIS A 530 -7.24 -13.24 -12.74
CA HIS A 530 -8.08 -13.00 -13.92
C HIS A 530 -7.59 -13.66 -15.23
N GLY A 531 -6.49 -14.43 -15.19
CA GLY A 531 -5.87 -15.01 -16.39
C GLY A 531 -4.88 -14.05 -17.08
N GLY A 532 -3.76 -14.58 -17.60
CA GLY A 532 -2.72 -13.80 -18.29
C GLY A 532 -1.31 -14.14 -17.80
N CYS A 533 -1.05 -13.95 -16.50
CA CYS A 533 0.15 -14.45 -15.82
C CYS A 533 0.00 -15.91 -15.37
N ARG A 534 1.13 -16.64 -15.33
CA ARG A 534 1.19 -18.02 -14.84
C ARG A 534 1.19 -18.07 -13.31
N TRP A 535 0.12 -17.61 -12.69
CA TRP A 535 -0.07 -17.89 -11.28
C TRP A 535 -0.24 -19.41 -11.11
N LYS A 536 0.78 -20.06 -10.56
CA LYS A 536 0.69 -21.43 -10.07
C LYS A 536 0.37 -21.36 -8.58
N GLU A 537 -0.91 -21.22 -8.24
CA GLU A 537 -1.31 -21.86 -6.98
C GLU A 537 -1.09 -23.36 -7.13
N GLY A 538 -0.48 -23.96 -6.11
CA GLY A 538 -0.13 -25.37 -6.12
C GLY A 538 -1.28 -26.25 -6.62
N SER A 539 -0.97 -27.09 -7.63
CA SER A 539 -1.72 -28.27 -8.11
C SER A 539 -2.67 -28.18 -9.32
N GLY A 540 -2.57 -27.20 -10.21
CA GLY A 540 -3.22 -27.37 -11.53
C GLY A 540 -3.12 -26.20 -12.48
N LYS A 541 -2.96 -26.48 -13.79
CA LYS A 541 -3.18 -25.48 -14.84
C LYS A 541 -4.66 -25.08 -14.81
N VAL A 542 -4.97 -23.83 -14.50
CA VAL A 542 -6.28 -23.23 -14.77
C VAL A 542 -6.24 -22.65 -16.17
N GLU A 543 -7.23 -22.97 -17.01
CA GLU A 543 -7.34 -22.41 -18.36
C GLU A 543 -7.61 -20.90 -18.28
N SER A 544 -6.86 -20.11 -19.06
CA SER A 544 -7.04 -18.67 -19.16
C SER A 544 -8.41 -18.35 -19.78
N GLN A 545 -9.22 -17.54 -19.09
CA GLN A 545 -10.36 -16.88 -19.70
C GLN A 545 -9.95 -15.46 -20.12
N PRO A 546 -10.27 -14.99 -21.32
CA PRO A 546 -10.01 -13.62 -21.72
C PRO A 546 -10.86 -12.65 -20.89
N MET A 547 -10.20 -11.72 -20.22
CA MET A 547 -10.80 -10.73 -19.33
C MET A 547 -11.49 -9.61 -20.13
N ASP A 548 -12.73 -9.26 -19.74
CA ASP A 548 -13.46 -8.09 -20.25
C ASP A 548 -13.16 -6.87 -19.37
N TRP A 549 -12.18 -6.09 -19.80
CA TRP A 549 -11.67 -4.90 -19.10
C TRP A 549 -12.67 -3.73 -18.96
N LYS A 550 -13.95 -3.94 -19.30
CA LYS A 550 -15.01 -2.93 -19.17
C LYS A 550 -15.77 -2.97 -17.84
N GLN A 551 -15.57 -3.97 -16.97
CA GLN A 551 -16.52 -4.24 -15.87
C GLN A 551 -16.06 -4.03 -14.42
N GLU A 552 -14.83 -3.59 -14.14
CA GLU A 552 -14.47 -3.24 -12.76
C GLU A 552 -14.32 -1.73 -12.58
N VAL A 553 -15.42 -1.11 -12.14
CA VAL A 553 -15.47 0.31 -11.78
C VAL A 553 -14.91 0.46 -10.36
N ALA A 554 -13.62 0.80 -10.27
CA ALA A 554 -13.07 1.45 -9.07
C ALA A 554 -13.83 2.77 -8.80
N PRO A 555 -13.93 3.25 -7.54
CA PRO A 555 -14.49 4.57 -7.29
C PRO A 555 -13.62 5.61 -8.02
N ILE A 556 -14.22 6.27 -9.01
CA ILE A 556 -13.57 7.34 -9.78
C ILE A 556 -13.08 8.42 -8.79
N PRO A 557 -11.81 8.85 -8.85
CA PRO A 557 -11.34 10.00 -8.09
C PRO A 557 -12.24 11.21 -8.34
N ILE A 558 -12.87 11.74 -7.29
CA ILE A 558 -13.80 12.88 -7.42
C ILE A 558 -13.00 14.14 -7.80
N CYS A 559 -13.12 14.58 -9.05
CA CYS A 559 -12.41 15.71 -9.63
C CYS A 559 -13.33 16.91 -9.93
N GLY A 560 -12.74 18.09 -10.10
CA GLY A 560 -13.48 19.35 -10.32
C GLY A 560 -14.21 19.84 -9.09
N ASP A 561 -15.17 20.75 -9.24
CA ASP A 561 -15.82 21.49 -8.14
C ASP A 561 -17.34 21.66 -8.32
N ALA A 562 -17.97 20.88 -9.20
CA ALA A 562 -19.38 21.05 -9.52
C ALA A 562 -20.28 21.02 -8.27
N VAL A 563 -21.21 21.97 -8.20
CA VAL A 563 -22.25 22.11 -7.18
C VAL A 563 -23.60 22.04 -7.86
N ILE A 564 -24.48 21.14 -7.39
CA ILE A 564 -25.86 21.03 -7.85
C ILE A 564 -26.78 21.78 -6.89
N SER A 565 -27.75 22.52 -7.44
CA SER A 565 -28.75 23.22 -6.65
C SER A 565 -29.69 22.24 -5.93
N ASN A 566 -30.10 22.61 -4.71
CA ASN A 566 -31.06 21.83 -3.94
C ASN A 566 -32.51 22.09 -4.36
N GLU A 567 -32.76 23.04 -5.26
CA GLU A 567 -34.10 23.35 -5.79
C GLU A 567 -34.33 22.61 -7.10
N TRP A 568 -35.39 21.80 -7.16
CA TRP A 568 -35.74 20.98 -8.32
C TRP A 568 -37.13 21.33 -8.83
N LYS A 569 -37.27 21.41 -10.15
CA LYS A 569 -38.57 21.45 -10.82
C LYS A 569 -38.94 20.07 -11.32
N VAL A 570 -40.07 19.55 -10.87
CA VAL A 570 -40.56 18.20 -11.15
C VAL A 570 -41.78 18.26 -12.05
N PHE A 571 -41.84 17.35 -13.03
CA PHE A 571 -42.93 17.20 -13.98
C PHE A 571 -43.35 15.72 -14.06
N GLY A 572 -44.58 15.41 -13.71
CA GLY A 572 -45.12 14.06 -13.80
C GLY A 572 -46.57 13.93 -13.33
N THR A 573 -47.17 12.75 -13.49
CA THR A 573 -46.61 11.55 -14.13
C THR A 573 -46.77 11.56 -15.65
N PHE A 574 -45.78 11.01 -16.34
CA PHE A 574 -45.82 10.57 -17.74
C PHE A 574 -45.69 9.04 -17.81
N THR A 575 -45.69 8.49 -19.01
CA THR A 575 -45.49 7.05 -19.28
C THR A 575 -44.12 6.78 -19.89
N GLU A 576 -43.64 5.54 -19.81
CA GLU A 576 -42.39 5.10 -20.46
C GLU A 576 -42.42 5.34 -21.99
N THR A 577 -43.60 5.27 -22.60
CA THR A 577 -43.82 5.46 -24.04
C THR A 577 -43.98 6.91 -24.49
N ASP A 578 -44.09 7.87 -23.56
CA ASP A 578 -44.14 9.29 -23.92
C ASP A 578 -42.79 9.74 -24.51
N PRO A 579 -42.79 10.64 -25.51
CA PRO A 579 -41.58 11.11 -26.15
C PRO A 579 -40.69 11.88 -25.17
N LEU A 580 -39.38 11.86 -25.41
CA LEU A 580 -38.43 12.68 -24.66
C LEU A 580 -38.61 14.16 -25.02
N PRO A 581 -38.35 15.10 -24.09
CA PRO A 581 -38.17 16.51 -24.42
C PRO A 581 -37.10 16.69 -25.49
N THR A 582 -37.24 17.72 -26.31
CA THR A 582 -36.23 18.08 -27.31
C THR A 582 -34.92 18.49 -26.63
N VAL A 583 -33.79 18.39 -27.35
CA VAL A 583 -32.48 18.85 -26.84
C VAL A 583 -32.52 20.34 -26.43
N GLY A 584 -33.33 21.16 -27.11
CA GLY A 584 -33.53 22.56 -26.75
C GLY A 584 -34.25 22.73 -25.40
N GLU A 585 -35.27 21.90 -25.13
CA GLU A 585 -35.97 21.90 -23.85
C GLU A 585 -35.07 21.39 -22.71
N LEU A 586 -34.23 20.38 -22.96
CA LEU A 586 -33.26 19.86 -21.98
C LEU A 586 -32.15 20.87 -21.59
N LYS A 587 -32.00 21.97 -22.33
CA LYS A 587 -31.07 23.07 -22.03
C LYS A 587 -31.68 24.20 -21.21
N THR A 588 -32.96 24.08 -20.85
CA THR A 588 -33.69 25.10 -20.10
C THR A 588 -34.50 24.46 -18.98
N ILE A 589 -34.87 25.23 -17.96
CA ILE A 589 -35.77 24.76 -16.90
C ILE A 589 -37.17 25.33 -17.17
N PRO A 590 -38.11 24.55 -17.75
CA PRO A 590 -39.41 25.07 -18.15
C PRO A 590 -40.33 25.37 -16.94
N GLU A 591 -41.39 26.16 -17.15
CA GLU A 591 -42.47 26.33 -16.16
C GLU A 591 -43.59 25.27 -16.31
N SER A 592 -43.65 24.63 -17.48
CA SER A 592 -44.53 23.50 -17.77
C SER A 592 -43.92 22.62 -18.84
N LEU A 593 -44.07 21.30 -18.73
CA LEU A 593 -43.57 20.33 -19.69
C LEU A 593 -44.74 19.72 -20.47
N THR A 594 -44.69 19.77 -21.80
CA THR A 594 -45.73 19.18 -22.66
C THR A 594 -45.16 18.00 -23.44
N LEU A 595 -45.59 16.79 -23.11
CA LEU A 595 -45.22 15.56 -23.82
C LEU A 595 -46.49 14.89 -24.33
N ASN A 596 -46.51 14.48 -25.60
CA ASN A 596 -47.66 13.77 -26.21
C ASN A 596 -49.02 14.48 -26.02
N GLY A 597 -49.04 15.82 -26.10
CA GLY A 597 -50.25 16.64 -25.90
C GLY A 597 -50.69 16.81 -24.43
N LYS A 598 -49.98 16.21 -23.47
CA LYS A 598 -50.21 16.39 -22.03
C LYS A 598 -49.27 17.45 -21.47
N THR A 599 -49.82 18.58 -21.04
CA THR A 599 -49.08 19.65 -20.37
C THR A 599 -49.14 19.51 -18.86
N VAL A 600 -47.99 19.45 -18.21
CA VAL A 600 -47.85 19.35 -16.74
C VAL A 600 -47.10 20.58 -16.23
N PRO A 601 -47.66 21.39 -15.31
CA PRO A 601 -46.95 22.51 -14.71
C PRO A 601 -45.86 22.03 -13.74
N ALA A 602 -44.81 22.83 -13.57
CA ALA A 602 -43.72 22.52 -12.66
C ALA A 602 -44.19 22.48 -11.20
N GLN A 603 -43.69 21.49 -10.45
CA GLN A 603 -43.78 21.46 -8.99
C GLN A 603 -42.37 21.64 -8.41
N CYS A 604 -42.18 22.61 -7.53
CA CYS A 604 -40.90 22.83 -6.87
C CYS A 604 -40.75 21.86 -5.69
N VAL A 605 -39.65 21.12 -5.68
CA VAL A 605 -39.28 20.17 -4.62
C VAL A 605 -37.83 20.42 -4.24
N THR A 606 -37.50 20.22 -2.97
CA THR A 606 -36.12 20.29 -2.48
C THR A 606 -35.61 18.92 -2.08
N THR A 607 -34.31 18.69 -2.21
CA THR A 607 -33.67 17.47 -1.71
C THR A 607 -33.63 17.46 -0.18
N GLU A 608 -33.78 16.28 0.42
CA GLU A 608 -33.52 16.03 1.83
C GLU A 608 -32.37 15.02 1.93
N ASN A 609 -31.29 15.39 2.62
CA ASN A 609 -30.08 14.57 2.74
C ASN A 609 -29.49 14.06 1.39
N GLY A 610 -29.57 14.88 0.33
CA GLY A 610 -29.01 14.52 -0.99
C GLY A 610 -29.92 13.63 -1.84
N VAL A 611 -31.09 13.23 -1.32
CA VAL A 611 -32.07 12.41 -2.02
C VAL A 611 -33.32 13.24 -2.32
N LEU A 612 -33.85 13.09 -3.52
CA LEU A 612 -35.12 13.66 -3.93
C LEU A 612 -36.20 12.57 -3.87
N ASP A 613 -37.14 12.69 -2.91
CA ASP A 613 -38.31 11.82 -2.82
C ASP A 613 -39.49 12.38 -3.62
N LEU A 614 -39.90 11.65 -4.65
CA LEU A 614 -40.98 12.04 -5.56
C LEU A 614 -42.34 11.44 -5.17
N SER A 615 -42.44 10.75 -4.03
CA SER A 615 -43.67 10.13 -3.53
C SER A 615 -44.85 11.10 -3.44
N THR A 616 -44.58 12.34 -3.02
CA THR A 616 -45.56 13.43 -2.89
C THR A 616 -46.10 13.92 -4.24
N VAL A 617 -45.28 13.87 -5.29
CA VAL A 617 -45.66 14.26 -6.66
C VAL A 617 -46.45 13.14 -7.35
N LEU A 618 -46.12 11.89 -7.04
CA LEU A 618 -46.64 10.69 -7.71
C LEU A 618 -47.99 10.19 -7.18
N LYS A 619 -48.43 10.64 -5.99
CA LYS A 619 -49.72 10.29 -5.35
C LYS A 619 -50.06 8.78 -5.40
N GLY A 620 -49.11 7.93 -4.98
CA GLY A 620 -49.27 6.47 -4.93
C GLY A 620 -48.05 5.73 -5.49
N SER A 621 -48.01 4.40 -5.35
CA SER A 621 -46.98 3.52 -5.91
C SER A 621 -47.33 3.06 -7.34
N GLY A 622 -46.34 2.63 -8.12
CA GLY A 622 -46.55 2.12 -9.48
C GLY A 622 -45.27 2.08 -10.30
N GLU A 623 -45.03 0.94 -10.95
CA GLU A 623 -43.84 0.65 -11.74
C GLU A 623 -43.85 1.38 -13.09
N LYS A 624 -42.67 1.80 -13.57
CA LYS A 624 -42.44 2.41 -14.89
C LYS A 624 -43.26 3.69 -15.17
N ARG A 625 -43.62 4.43 -14.12
CA ARG A 625 -44.15 5.81 -14.29
C ARG A 625 -42.98 6.75 -14.54
N ALA A 626 -43.09 7.59 -15.57
CA ALA A 626 -42.04 8.52 -15.94
C ALA A 626 -42.20 9.86 -15.20
N VAL A 627 -41.11 10.35 -14.63
CA VAL A 627 -41.01 11.67 -14.02
C VAL A 627 -39.78 12.38 -14.56
N TRP A 628 -39.94 13.66 -14.87
CA TRP A 628 -38.84 14.52 -15.28
C TRP A 628 -38.51 15.50 -14.17
N VAL A 629 -37.22 15.66 -13.87
CA VAL A 629 -36.74 16.64 -12.90
C VAL A 629 -35.62 17.49 -13.49
N PHE A 630 -35.63 18.77 -13.13
CA PHE A 630 -34.68 19.76 -13.64
C PHE A 630 -34.09 20.58 -12.50
N THR A 631 -32.80 20.87 -12.58
CA THR A 631 -32.11 21.80 -11.68
C THR A 631 -30.90 22.42 -12.38
N THR A 632 -30.11 23.21 -11.66
CA THR A 632 -28.86 23.79 -12.17
C THR A 632 -27.63 23.24 -11.48
N LEU A 633 -26.54 23.24 -12.23
CA LEU A 633 -25.21 22.91 -11.78
C LEU A 633 -24.28 24.08 -12.06
N GLU A 634 -23.39 24.42 -11.13
CA GLU A 634 -22.34 25.43 -11.30
C GLU A 634 -20.95 24.81 -11.07
N THR A 635 -19.97 25.17 -11.89
CA THR A 635 -18.58 24.70 -11.78
C THR A 635 -17.61 25.76 -12.31
N ALA A 636 -16.43 25.89 -11.70
CA ALA A 636 -15.31 26.66 -12.27
C ALA A 636 -14.32 25.77 -13.03
N SER A 637 -14.52 24.45 -13.01
CA SER A 637 -13.60 23.45 -13.54
C SER A 637 -13.93 23.05 -14.98
N GLY A 638 -12.90 22.72 -15.78
CA GLY A 638 -13.05 22.19 -17.14
C GLY A 638 -13.54 20.75 -17.20
N VAL A 639 -13.42 20.01 -16.09
CA VAL A 639 -13.92 18.65 -15.89
C VAL A 639 -14.40 18.56 -14.45
N SER A 640 -15.56 17.93 -14.22
CA SER A 640 -16.01 17.62 -12.86
C SER A 640 -16.73 16.28 -12.78
N THR A 641 -16.55 15.57 -11.67
CA THR A 641 -17.27 14.33 -11.37
C THR A 641 -18.72 14.62 -11.03
N ILE A 642 -19.62 13.91 -11.69
CA ILE A 642 -21.06 13.93 -11.43
C ILE A 642 -21.47 12.53 -10.99
N GLY A 643 -22.18 12.48 -9.87
CA GLY A 643 -22.73 11.26 -9.30
C GLY A 643 -24.24 11.22 -9.45
N CYS A 644 -24.79 10.04 -9.71
CA CYS A 644 -26.23 9.81 -9.76
C CYS A 644 -26.62 8.42 -9.27
N GLY A 645 -27.88 8.30 -8.84
CA GLY A 645 -28.53 7.04 -8.50
C GLY A 645 -30.04 7.17 -8.62
N PHE A 646 -30.71 6.06 -8.93
CA PHE A 646 -32.13 6.03 -9.27
C PHE A 646 -32.84 4.86 -8.59
N ASP A 647 -34.10 5.03 -8.20
CA ASP A 647 -34.94 3.90 -7.84
C ASP A 647 -35.38 3.15 -9.10
N TRP A 648 -34.62 2.11 -9.43
CA TRP A 648 -34.61 1.37 -10.70
C TRP A 648 -34.05 2.14 -11.88
N TRP A 649 -34.88 2.69 -12.79
CA TRP A 649 -34.35 3.15 -14.08
C TRP A 649 -34.28 4.67 -14.15
N GLY A 650 -33.14 5.18 -14.61
CA GLY A 650 -32.97 6.61 -14.82
C GLY A 650 -31.94 6.96 -15.88
N THR A 651 -32.07 8.18 -16.38
CA THR A 651 -31.15 8.79 -17.33
C THR A 651 -30.89 10.24 -16.94
N LEU A 652 -29.63 10.66 -16.98
CA LEU A 652 -29.12 11.98 -16.62
C LEU A 652 -28.59 12.70 -17.85
N TRP A 653 -28.99 13.96 -18.02
CA TRP A 653 -28.49 14.88 -19.02
C TRP A 653 -27.92 16.15 -18.38
N ILE A 654 -26.88 16.69 -19.00
CA ILE A 654 -26.36 18.04 -18.71
C ILE A 654 -26.31 18.81 -20.02
N ASP A 655 -26.96 19.98 -20.06
CA ASP A 655 -27.13 20.82 -21.25
C ASP A 655 -27.62 20.05 -22.49
N GLY A 656 -28.53 19.10 -22.27
CA GLY A 656 -29.10 18.24 -23.31
C GLY A 656 -28.16 17.16 -23.86
N LYS A 657 -26.95 17.00 -23.31
CA LYS A 657 -26.07 15.85 -23.58
C LYS A 657 -26.34 14.77 -22.55
N GLU A 658 -26.57 13.54 -23.01
CA GLU A 658 -26.71 12.38 -22.11
C GLU A 658 -25.37 12.10 -21.44
N ILE A 659 -25.40 11.99 -20.12
CA ILE A 659 -24.23 11.76 -19.28
C ILE A 659 -24.21 10.32 -18.78
N TYR A 660 -25.36 9.82 -18.32
CA TYR A 660 -25.48 8.48 -17.79
C TYR A 660 -26.89 7.92 -18.00
N SER A 661 -27.00 6.63 -18.28
CA SER A 661 -28.26 5.90 -18.37
C SER A 661 -28.12 4.51 -17.77
N THR A 662 -29.07 4.11 -16.94
CA THR A 662 -29.09 2.76 -16.35
C THR A 662 -29.42 1.64 -17.35
N GLY A 663 -29.84 1.96 -18.57
CA GLY A 663 -30.22 0.96 -19.57
C GLY A 663 -31.42 0.11 -19.15
N GLU A 664 -31.47 -1.14 -19.60
CA GLU A 664 -32.54 -2.10 -19.28
C GLU A 664 -32.38 -2.71 -17.87
N ASP A 665 -31.15 -2.77 -17.36
CA ASP A 665 -30.80 -3.45 -16.11
C ASP A 665 -31.17 -2.64 -14.85
N GLY A 666 -31.33 -1.33 -14.98
CA GLY A 666 -31.64 -0.42 -13.86
C GLY A 666 -30.44 -0.16 -12.95
N ASN A 667 -30.67 0.58 -11.87
CA ASN A 667 -29.66 1.06 -10.93
C ASN A 667 -29.01 -0.07 -10.10
N GLY A 668 -29.75 -1.17 -9.87
CA GLY A 668 -29.26 -2.37 -9.18
C GLY A 668 -28.81 -2.19 -7.72
N ALA A 669 -28.80 -0.97 -7.18
CA ALA A 669 -28.29 -0.63 -5.86
C ALA A 669 -29.34 0.05 -4.97
N SER A 670 -29.32 -0.30 -3.67
CA SER A 670 -30.18 0.28 -2.62
C SER A 670 -29.40 0.36 -1.29
N PRO A 671 -29.49 1.45 -0.51
CA PRO A 671 -30.28 2.66 -0.78
C PRO A 671 -29.75 3.45 -1.98
N VAL A 672 -30.63 4.23 -2.62
CA VAL A 672 -30.28 5.09 -3.75
C VAL A 672 -29.35 6.20 -3.28
N THR A 673 -28.18 6.32 -3.91
CA THR A 673 -27.18 7.35 -3.58
C THR A 673 -26.53 7.90 -4.84
N ALA A 674 -25.98 9.12 -4.78
CA ALA A 674 -25.22 9.69 -5.88
C ALA A 674 -23.91 8.92 -6.18
N PHE A 675 -23.50 7.99 -5.32
CA PHE A 675 -22.35 7.09 -5.54
C PHE A 675 -22.68 5.84 -6.33
N ASN A 676 -23.97 5.55 -6.61
CA ASN A 676 -24.33 4.37 -7.39
C ASN A 676 -23.65 4.44 -8.77
N HIS A 677 -23.64 5.61 -9.39
CA HIS A 677 -22.99 5.85 -10.67
C HIS A 677 -22.28 7.20 -10.69
N CYS A 678 -20.94 7.18 -10.73
CA CYS A 678 -20.10 8.37 -10.90
C CYS A 678 -19.49 8.40 -12.30
N CYS A 679 -19.32 9.59 -12.87
CA CYS A 679 -18.57 9.79 -14.12
C CYS A 679 -17.93 11.18 -14.17
N ASN A 680 -16.79 11.30 -14.86
CA ASN A 680 -16.14 12.58 -15.10
C ASN A 680 -16.73 13.23 -16.36
N VAL A 681 -17.26 14.44 -16.20
CA VAL A 681 -17.92 15.18 -17.28
C VAL A 681 -17.09 16.42 -17.61
N ALA A 682 -16.72 16.57 -18.87
CA ALA A 682 -16.14 17.80 -19.37
C ALA A 682 -17.21 18.90 -19.41
N LEU A 683 -16.99 19.99 -18.66
CA LEU A 683 -17.91 21.11 -18.50
C LEU A 683 -17.16 22.41 -18.76
N THR A 684 -17.82 23.37 -19.41
CA THR A 684 -17.27 24.72 -19.54
C THR A 684 -17.51 25.48 -18.24
N PRO A 685 -16.54 26.21 -17.67
CA PRO A 685 -16.77 26.97 -16.44
C PRO A 685 -18.02 27.87 -16.53
N GLY A 686 -18.94 27.74 -15.57
CA GLY A 686 -20.20 28.46 -15.55
C GLY A 686 -21.38 27.64 -15.05
N ARG A 687 -22.58 28.07 -15.46
CA ARG A 687 -23.87 27.50 -15.08
C ARG A 687 -24.41 26.58 -16.17
N HIS A 688 -24.87 25.41 -15.76
CA HIS A 688 -25.41 24.34 -16.60
C HIS A 688 -26.81 23.93 -16.14
N VAL A 689 -27.59 23.32 -17.05
CA VAL A 689 -28.89 22.71 -16.74
C VAL A 689 -28.72 21.21 -16.61
N VAL A 690 -29.20 20.67 -15.48
CA VAL A 690 -29.29 19.24 -15.22
C VAL A 690 -30.73 18.80 -15.45
N ALA A 691 -30.93 17.77 -16.26
CA ALA A 691 -32.23 17.14 -16.47
C ALA A 691 -32.12 15.64 -16.21
N VAL A 692 -33.12 15.07 -15.53
CA VAL A 692 -33.18 13.64 -15.25
C VAL A 692 -34.56 13.12 -15.58
N ARG A 693 -34.60 11.94 -16.22
CA ARG A 693 -35.79 11.12 -16.35
C ARG A 693 -35.66 9.95 -15.39
N LEU A 694 -36.63 9.81 -14.49
CA LEU A 694 -36.78 8.63 -13.64
C LEU A 694 -37.98 7.81 -14.14
N LEU A 695 -37.80 6.50 -14.31
CA LEU A 695 -38.88 5.53 -14.43
C LEU A 695 -38.96 4.76 -13.12
N THR A 696 -40.05 4.97 -12.38
CA THR A 696 -40.14 4.56 -10.97
C THR A 696 -40.22 3.05 -10.79
N GLY A 697 -39.68 2.55 -9.68
CA GLY A 697 -39.93 1.19 -9.20
C GLY A 697 -41.37 0.98 -8.73
N ALA A 698 -41.71 -0.27 -8.39
CA ALA A 698 -43.04 -0.62 -7.90
C ALA A 698 -43.35 -0.05 -6.51
N LEU A 699 -42.32 0.28 -5.70
CA LEU A 699 -42.47 0.58 -4.27
C LEU A 699 -42.02 2.00 -3.87
N ALA A 700 -41.08 2.60 -4.59
CA ALA A 700 -40.54 3.92 -4.28
C ALA A 700 -40.38 4.77 -5.55
N ALA A 701 -39.88 5.99 -5.39
CA ALA A 701 -39.56 6.90 -6.46
C ALA A 701 -38.55 7.94 -5.98
N THR A 702 -37.33 7.47 -5.70
CA THR A 702 -36.24 8.31 -5.24
C THR A 702 -35.17 8.43 -6.31
N LEU A 703 -34.49 9.57 -6.32
CA LEU A 703 -33.25 9.76 -7.09
C LEU A 703 -32.28 10.61 -6.30
N ALA A 704 -30.99 10.39 -6.53
CA ALA A 704 -29.91 11.18 -5.94
C ALA A 704 -29.01 11.66 -7.08
N VAL A 705 -28.67 12.94 -7.09
CA VAL A 705 -27.71 13.51 -8.06
C VAL A 705 -26.86 14.54 -7.34
N SER A 706 -25.54 14.43 -7.48
CA SER A 706 -24.60 15.27 -6.76
C SER A 706 -23.41 15.64 -7.66
N GLY A 707 -22.92 16.87 -7.51
CA GLY A 707 -21.67 17.31 -8.12
C GLY A 707 -20.47 17.00 -7.22
N ALA A 708 -19.25 17.17 -7.71
CA ALA A 708 -18.01 16.84 -7.00
C ALA A 708 -17.92 17.40 -5.58
N ALA A 709 -18.41 18.62 -5.33
CA ALA A 709 -18.42 19.21 -4.00
C ALA A 709 -19.41 18.50 -3.06
N GLY A 710 -20.59 18.14 -3.57
CA GLY A 710 -21.60 17.39 -2.83
C GLY A 710 -21.16 15.95 -2.56
N LEU A 711 -20.56 15.28 -3.54
CA LEU A 711 -19.99 13.94 -3.38
C LEU A 711 -18.89 13.91 -2.32
N ARG A 712 -17.98 14.89 -2.26
CA ARG A 712 -16.97 14.94 -1.19
C ARG A 712 -17.57 15.17 0.19
N ASN A 713 -18.67 15.91 0.28
CA ASN A 713 -19.38 16.12 1.54
C ASN A 713 -20.24 14.91 1.95
N GLU A 714 -20.88 14.22 1.01
CA GLU A 714 -21.61 12.99 1.22
C GLU A 714 -20.67 11.83 1.55
N TRP A 715 -19.49 11.74 0.93
CA TRP A 715 -18.43 10.82 1.34
C TRP A 715 -18.12 10.96 2.84
N ASN A 716 -18.04 12.20 3.33
CA ASN A 716 -17.83 12.49 4.74
C ASN A 716 -19.06 12.23 5.64
N ARG A 717 -20.29 12.19 5.09
CA ARG A 717 -21.55 12.02 5.85
C ARG A 717 -22.14 10.60 5.81
N THR A 718 -22.06 9.90 4.67
CA THR A 718 -22.56 8.53 4.50
C THR A 718 -21.80 7.55 5.40
N TYR A 719 -20.53 7.83 5.67
CA TYR A 719 -19.74 7.10 6.66
C TYR A 719 -20.07 7.46 8.12
N TRP A 720 -20.72 8.60 8.37
CA TRP A 720 -21.25 8.99 9.68
C TRP A 720 -22.60 8.33 10.01
N TRP A 721 -23.46 8.10 9.01
CA TRP A 721 -24.79 7.48 9.21
C TRP A 721 -24.75 5.96 9.27
N LEU A 722 -23.82 5.31 8.56
CA LEU A 722 -23.54 3.89 8.79
C LEU A 722 -22.84 3.67 10.15
N ALA A 723 -22.38 4.73 10.83
CA ALA A 723 -21.74 4.67 12.15
C ALA A 723 -22.70 4.98 13.32
N GLN A 724 -24.00 5.13 13.06
CA GLN A 724 -25.07 4.92 14.06
C GLN A 724 -25.68 3.55 13.83
#